data_AF-A0A7X4IXE2-F1
#
_entry.id   AF-A0A7X4IXE2-F1
#
_cell.length_a   1.000
_cell.length_b   1.000
_cell.length_c   1.000
_cell.angle_alpha   90.00
_cell.angle_beta   90.00
_cell.angle_gamma   90.00
#
_symmetry.space_group_name_H-M   'P 1'
#
loop_
_entity.id
_entity.type
_entity.pdbx_description
1 polymer ?
#
loop_
_entity_poly.entity_id
_entity_poly.type
_entity_poly.pdbx_seq_one_letter_code
_entity_poly.pdbx_strand_id
1 'polypeptide(L)'
;MTATNGSRYDVAIVGAGPVGSLCAIAHARKGYRVALFEANPAASKRLAGEWLHPPAARILRDLGLSVNGDVQSTSGKGFVVFPEDREHPIVIPYSNGTHGLVCDHATLVSRLREAVESEPGIDFRLHTRVSEVEDGRLSFVQNGASEFVDAERIVGADGRSSVVRRSLGLATRSKMCSRMVGLTLKGVSLPMEGYGHIVCGAPGPVLIYRLSEDRVRAVVDIPLEYSSHEWKGVLADSFARWMPEGLQSAFIEASAEERLDASANAVSPRVTYGTSRRVLIGDAAGHYHPLTATGLTLGFGDAMALAEGEEFRDFSNERFEATRVPEVLAMGLYEVFADQRAEATALREAMYRRWRSSSAACDKTMGLLACEDRSVSSLSREFTTTIVWALRATVPRSLNGPAWRRFREVARGMGNRLGWLSLGAWHLYRGRRAGGTAPERPTRTLARAFLASMPSASGLVGDASPTETVSPDAGTALERAATRLLDLQAEDGSWEGEMVWCPMLTAQWVLLHHILGRPIDDGRRQRVLRHFEQSRLPEGVWGLHDHSAPHLFVTTLVYIASRLLGVERDDQLIEPARRFLQAEGVQNIPSWGKFWLALLNLYDWTGLHPILPELWSLPRRLPLHPSNWYCHTRLIYMAMAAIYARRFQTPVTSMIASLREELFPQGFENVDFPATRNRLREADLFARPTVWLRAGYRGAQLLERFHGKRLRARSVDALISQIKWELNTTDHTSISPVSGLLNILALWLHDPDDPDCQRALDQLDLWFWEDEERGARMTGARSASWDTGFALQALSTVPRLGGVPDALRRGSAFLRTQQIEDSFPGFREAYRNDPQGGWCFAGKWHGWPVTDCTAEAVVGLLAADRTAVPETALRDAVRFMLRGQNRDGGFGSYEAQRSVFDLERFNPAEMFGESMTEHSFVECTASCVAALAACKEHSPEVIDGAAERAVSQADVWLRHNQERDGSWRGVWGVQFIYGTLFGIRGLVAGGAGPNDPALRSACQWLLDRQREDGGWGEHPSGCLTGRYVAHEEGQVTQTAWALIALLEAGDSNWTAISRGARFLMDAQGEDGTWPRQDMAGVFFRTALLDYVLYRQYFPLHALALYEERRKTRES
;
A
#
# COMPACT_ATOMS: atom_id res chain seq x y z
N MET A 1 44.96 -9.30 -3.29
CA MET A 1 45.48 -8.76 -2.01
C MET A 1 44.89 -9.61 -0.89
N THR A 2 45.76 -10.10 -0.01
CA THR A 2 45.49 -11.06 1.07
C THR A 2 44.52 -10.50 2.11
N ALA A 3 43.39 -11.16 2.32
CA ALA A 3 42.46 -10.87 3.42
C ALA A 3 43.10 -11.24 4.76
N THR A 4 43.34 -10.24 5.61
CA THR A 4 43.84 -10.40 6.98
C THR A 4 42.72 -10.82 7.93
N ASN A 5 42.99 -11.81 8.78
CA ASN A 5 42.16 -12.40 9.84
C ASN A 5 41.08 -11.46 10.45
N GLY A 6 39.81 -11.72 10.17
CA GLY A 6 38.68 -11.11 10.88
C GLY A 6 38.65 -11.55 12.35
N SER A 7 38.71 -10.60 13.28
CA SER A 7 38.58 -10.87 14.71
C SER A 7 37.12 -11.23 15.05
N ARG A 8 36.91 -12.27 15.87
CA ARG A 8 35.58 -12.71 16.32
C ARG A 8 35.26 -12.15 17.72
N TYR A 9 34.06 -11.60 17.87
CA TYR A 9 33.53 -11.01 19.11
C TYR A 9 32.24 -11.72 19.55
N ASP A 10 31.91 -11.63 20.84
CA ASP A 10 30.61 -12.11 21.32
C ASP A 10 29.52 -11.10 20.96
N VAL A 11 29.81 -9.81 21.15
CA VAL A 11 28.88 -8.71 20.88
C VAL A 11 29.58 -7.59 20.11
N ALA A 12 29.01 -7.18 18.98
CA ALA A 12 29.43 -5.99 18.23
C ALA A 12 28.34 -4.91 18.30
N ILE A 13 28.67 -3.72 18.77
CA ILE A 13 27.74 -2.63 19.02
C ILE A 13 28.03 -1.47 18.06
N VAL A 14 27.03 -1.07 17.29
CA VAL A 14 27.10 0.03 16.33
C VAL A 14 26.55 1.30 16.97
N GLY A 15 27.43 2.29 17.20
CA GLY A 15 27.12 3.59 17.77
C GLY A 15 27.55 3.71 19.24
N ALA A 16 28.56 4.54 19.53
CA ALA A 16 29.02 4.83 20.89
C ALA A 16 28.32 6.08 21.45
N GLY A 17 27.01 6.18 21.24
CA GLY A 17 26.17 7.10 22.00
C GLY A 17 26.05 6.67 23.47
N PRO A 18 25.22 7.35 24.28
CA PRO A 18 25.11 7.03 25.70
C PRO A 18 24.55 5.61 25.91
N VAL A 19 23.56 5.20 25.12
CA VAL A 19 22.96 3.85 25.20
C VAL A 19 23.94 2.76 24.75
N GLY A 20 24.64 2.97 23.64
CA GLY A 20 25.60 1.99 23.12
C GLY A 20 26.83 1.82 24.02
N SER A 21 27.34 2.92 24.59
CA SER A 21 28.46 2.89 25.54
C SER A 21 28.08 2.16 26.83
N LEU A 22 26.89 2.44 27.37
CA LEU A 22 26.37 1.72 28.55
C LEU A 22 26.19 0.22 28.26
N CYS A 23 25.64 -0.12 27.09
CA CYS A 23 25.47 -1.50 26.64
C CYS A 23 26.81 -2.23 26.56
N ALA A 24 27.85 -1.57 26.05
CA ALA A 24 29.19 -2.14 25.95
C ALA A 24 29.78 -2.46 27.34
N ILE A 25 29.70 -1.49 28.27
CA ILE A 25 30.15 -1.67 29.66
C ILE A 25 29.39 -2.80 30.35
N ALA A 26 28.05 -2.84 30.21
CA ALA A 26 27.21 -3.86 30.83
C ALA A 26 27.56 -5.28 30.35
N HIS A 27 27.80 -5.46 29.04
CA HIS A 27 28.21 -6.75 28.48
C HIS A 27 29.66 -7.12 28.87
N ALA A 28 30.60 -6.19 28.81
CA ALA A 28 31.99 -6.45 29.16
C ALA A 28 32.15 -6.93 30.62
N ARG A 29 31.41 -6.31 31.55
CA ARG A 29 31.41 -6.69 32.98
C ARG A 29 30.73 -8.04 33.25
N LYS A 30 29.95 -8.56 32.31
CA LYS A 30 29.42 -9.93 32.33
C LYS A 30 30.40 -10.94 31.72
N GLY A 31 31.55 -10.50 31.23
CA GLY A 31 32.61 -11.34 30.68
C GLY A 31 32.57 -11.51 29.16
N TYR A 32 31.69 -10.80 28.44
CA TYR A 32 31.64 -10.86 26.98
C TYR A 32 32.77 -10.03 26.36
N ARG A 33 33.34 -10.53 25.24
CA ARG A 33 34.25 -9.78 24.39
C ARG A 33 33.45 -8.86 23.45
N VAL A 34 33.58 -7.56 23.64
CA VAL A 34 32.75 -6.56 22.97
C VAL A 34 33.56 -5.77 21.93
N ALA A 35 33.00 -5.51 20.76
CA ALA A 35 33.48 -4.48 19.84
C ALA A 35 32.49 -3.30 19.82
N LEU A 36 32.96 -2.07 19.97
CA LEU A 36 32.12 -0.86 19.93
C LEU A 36 32.61 0.08 18.82
N PHE A 37 31.72 0.44 17.89
CA PHE A 37 32.04 1.26 16.72
C PHE A 37 31.40 2.65 16.80
N GLU A 38 32.17 3.70 16.54
CA GLU A 38 31.69 5.09 16.48
C GLU A 38 32.17 5.81 15.22
N ALA A 39 31.23 6.26 14.39
CA ALA A 39 31.55 6.90 13.12
C ALA A 39 31.99 8.37 13.28
N ASN A 40 31.37 9.11 14.20
CA ASN A 40 31.62 10.54 14.40
C ASN A 40 31.72 10.88 15.90
N PRO A 41 32.94 10.89 16.46
CA PRO A 41 33.13 11.23 17.87
C PRO A 41 32.60 12.62 18.25
N ALA A 42 32.59 13.58 17.31
CA ALA A 42 32.08 14.94 17.52
C ALA A 42 30.54 15.04 17.55
N ALA A 43 29.81 13.98 17.16
CA ALA A 43 28.34 13.96 17.19
C ALA A 43 27.74 14.05 18.60
N SER A 44 28.55 13.99 19.65
CA SER A 44 28.12 14.23 21.04
C SER A 44 27.68 15.67 21.29
N LYS A 45 28.13 16.64 20.48
CA LYS A 45 27.75 18.06 20.55
C LYS A 45 26.41 18.32 19.85
N ARG A 46 25.31 17.85 20.44
CA ARG A 46 23.95 18.04 19.92
C ARG A 46 22.95 18.29 21.05
N LEU A 47 21.84 18.94 20.72
CA LEU A 47 20.69 19.05 21.61
C LEU A 47 19.97 17.70 21.70
N ALA A 48 20.24 16.92 22.75
CA ALA A 48 19.56 15.67 23.02
C ALA A 48 19.73 15.28 24.49
N GLY A 49 18.73 14.65 25.12
CA GLY A 49 18.90 13.88 26.36
C GLY A 49 19.79 14.52 27.45
N GLU A 50 19.38 15.67 27.98
CA GLU A 50 20.08 16.38 29.07
C GLU A 50 19.45 16.11 30.45
N TRP A 51 18.27 15.48 30.49
CA TRP A 51 17.55 15.11 31.72
C TRP A 51 17.37 13.60 31.80
N LEU A 52 17.81 12.99 32.91
CA LEU A 52 17.69 11.58 33.20
C LEU A 52 16.72 11.38 34.38
N HIS A 53 15.67 10.58 34.17
CA HIS A 53 14.76 10.20 35.25
C HIS A 53 15.45 9.29 36.28
N PRO A 54 14.92 9.20 37.52
CA PRO A 54 15.53 8.43 38.60
C PRO A 54 15.96 6.99 38.23
N PRO A 55 15.21 6.20 37.43
CA PRO A 55 15.68 4.87 37.04
C PRO A 55 16.99 4.88 36.24
N ALA A 56 17.18 5.84 35.34
CA ALA A 56 18.41 5.95 34.56
C ALA A 56 19.60 6.40 35.43
N ALA A 57 19.37 7.35 36.33
CA ALA A 57 20.38 7.79 37.29
C ALA A 57 20.78 6.67 38.26
N ARG A 58 19.86 5.75 38.60
CA ARG A 58 20.14 4.54 39.38
C ARG A 58 21.02 3.56 38.61
N ILE A 59 20.69 3.27 37.35
CA ILE A 59 21.51 2.39 36.49
C ILE A 59 22.97 2.87 36.41
N LEU A 60 23.19 4.18 36.21
CA LEU A 60 24.55 4.74 36.20
C LEU A 60 25.28 4.51 37.53
N ARG A 61 24.59 4.73 38.65
CA ARG A 61 25.14 4.53 40.00
C ARG A 61 25.45 3.06 40.30
N ASP A 62 24.56 2.15 39.91
CA ASP A 62 24.70 0.71 40.12
C ASP A 62 25.88 0.15 39.31
N LEU A 63 26.15 0.76 38.14
CA LEU A 63 27.37 0.51 37.36
C LEU A 63 28.58 1.31 37.86
N GLY A 64 28.50 2.04 38.98
CA GLY A 64 29.62 2.84 39.48
C GLY A 64 30.07 3.96 38.52
N LEU A 65 29.25 4.32 37.54
CA LEU A 65 29.49 5.38 36.57
C LEU A 65 29.01 6.69 37.19
N SER A 66 29.85 7.27 38.06
CA SER A 66 29.55 8.57 38.67
C SER A 66 29.69 9.68 37.63
N VAL A 67 28.58 10.35 37.34
CA VAL A 67 28.55 11.57 36.53
C VAL A 67 28.76 12.82 37.40
N ASN A 68 28.86 12.68 38.72
CA ASN A 68 28.86 13.77 39.71
C ASN A 68 30.27 14.23 40.15
N GLY A 69 31.33 13.91 39.40
CA GLY A 69 32.71 14.36 39.67
C GLY A 69 32.93 15.84 39.32
N ASP A 70 34.03 16.18 38.62
CA ASP A 70 34.34 17.53 38.06
C ASP A 70 33.31 18.07 37.04
N VAL A 71 32.13 17.45 36.96
CA VAL A 71 31.05 17.76 36.02
C VAL A 71 29.97 18.54 36.77
N GLN A 72 29.60 19.70 36.24
CA GLN A 72 28.44 20.45 36.70
C GLN A 72 27.16 19.69 36.33
N SER A 73 26.75 18.73 37.16
CA SER A 73 25.44 18.09 37.07
C SER A 73 24.51 18.65 38.15
N THR A 74 23.23 18.82 37.84
CA THR A 74 22.25 19.29 38.82
C THR A 74 21.24 18.19 39.17
N SER A 75 20.74 18.25 40.41
CA SER A 75 19.74 17.31 40.91
C SER A 75 18.34 17.80 40.55
N GLY A 76 17.59 16.98 39.80
CA GLY A 76 16.20 17.26 39.43
C GLY A 76 15.21 16.70 40.46
N LYS A 77 14.48 17.57 41.17
CA LYS A 77 13.48 17.24 42.19
C LYS A 77 12.09 16.91 41.60
N GLY A 78 11.88 17.21 40.33
CA GLY A 78 10.61 16.99 39.62
C GLY A 78 10.37 18.07 38.57
N PHE A 79 9.10 18.30 38.23
CA PHE A 79 8.69 19.30 37.24
C PHE A 79 7.70 20.31 37.83
N VAL A 80 7.73 21.54 37.32
CA VAL A 80 6.77 22.60 37.60
C VAL A 80 6.09 22.99 36.29
N VAL A 81 4.76 22.97 36.27
CA VAL A 81 3.99 23.38 35.11
C VAL A 81 3.54 24.83 35.28
N PHE A 82 3.80 25.65 34.26
CA PHE A 82 3.33 27.03 34.10
C PHE A 82 2.17 27.01 33.11
N PRO A 83 0.93 27.01 33.62
CA PRO A 83 -0.26 26.85 32.80
C PRO A 83 -0.60 28.12 32.02
N GLU A 84 -1.29 27.94 30.90
CA GLU A 84 -1.75 29.04 30.03
C GLU A 84 -2.81 29.95 30.68
N ASP A 85 -3.46 29.47 31.75
CA ASP A 85 -4.40 30.25 32.57
C ASP A 85 -3.71 31.34 33.42
N ARG A 86 -2.37 31.35 33.47
CA ARG A 86 -1.53 32.26 34.27
C ARG A 86 -1.85 32.26 35.77
N GLU A 87 -2.56 31.24 36.27
CA GLU A 87 -2.71 31.00 37.70
C GLU A 87 -1.38 30.49 38.30
N HIS A 88 -1.36 30.20 39.60
CA HIS A 88 -0.16 29.74 40.30
C HIS A 88 0.48 28.49 39.66
N PRO A 89 1.83 28.43 39.56
CA PRO A 89 2.56 27.28 39.03
C PRO A 89 2.26 25.99 39.81
N ILE A 90 2.22 24.86 39.09
CA ILE A 90 1.85 23.56 39.64
C ILE A 90 3.10 22.71 39.83
N VAL A 91 3.46 22.42 41.07
CA VAL A 91 4.63 21.61 41.41
C VAL A 91 4.27 20.12 41.42
N ILE A 92 5.02 19.32 40.65
CA ILE A 92 4.90 17.87 40.56
C ILE A 92 6.26 17.28 40.94
N PRO A 93 6.52 16.97 42.22
CA PRO A 93 7.78 16.40 42.66
C PRO A 93 7.92 14.92 42.29
N TYR A 94 9.15 14.42 42.21
CA TYR A 94 9.41 12.98 42.20
C TYR A 94 8.97 12.33 43.52
N SER A 95 8.46 11.11 43.41
CA SER A 95 8.00 10.34 44.55
C SER A 95 9.17 9.86 45.43
N ASN A 96 8.89 9.67 46.73
CA ASN A 96 9.81 9.03 47.70
C ASN A 96 11.19 9.70 47.87
N GLY A 97 11.31 11.00 47.57
CA GLY A 97 12.58 11.73 47.71
C GLY A 97 13.66 11.31 46.71
N THR A 98 13.27 10.60 45.64
CA THR A 98 14.18 10.28 44.53
C THR A 98 14.41 11.52 43.67
N HIS A 99 15.59 11.64 43.07
CA HIS A 99 15.92 12.76 42.20
C HIS A 99 16.38 12.25 40.83
N GLY A 100 16.01 12.98 39.78
CA GLY A 100 16.61 12.88 38.47
C GLY A 100 18.01 13.52 38.43
N LEU A 101 18.71 13.29 37.32
CA LEU A 101 20.02 13.85 37.05
C LEU A 101 19.94 14.72 35.80
N VAL A 102 20.46 15.93 35.86
CA VAL A 102 20.54 16.85 34.72
C VAL A 102 22.01 17.10 34.41
N CYS A 103 22.40 16.90 33.17
CA CYS A 103 23.76 17.16 32.71
C CYS A 103 23.78 17.43 31.21
N ASP A 104 24.79 18.17 30.76
CA ASP A 104 25.05 18.39 29.34
C ASP A 104 25.27 17.04 28.60
N HIS A 105 24.65 16.89 27.43
CA HIS A 105 24.67 15.64 26.66
C HIS A 105 26.08 15.23 26.23
N ALA A 106 26.85 16.20 25.74
CA ALA A 106 28.20 15.93 25.24
C ALA A 106 29.08 15.43 26.39
N THR A 107 28.90 16.02 27.57
CA THR A 107 29.59 15.62 28.80
C THR A 107 29.21 14.20 29.24
N LEU A 108 27.92 13.85 29.22
CA LEU A 108 27.48 12.48 29.53
C LEU A 108 28.10 11.45 28.58
N VAL A 109 28.06 11.73 27.28
CA VAL A 109 28.62 10.82 26.26
C VAL A 109 30.14 10.70 26.42
N SER A 110 30.84 11.80 26.67
CA SER A 110 32.29 11.77 26.91
C SER A 110 32.65 10.90 28.11
N ARG A 111 31.97 11.05 29.26
CA ARG A 111 32.24 10.23 30.45
C ARG A 111 31.94 8.75 30.23
N LEU A 112 30.86 8.43 29.52
CA LEU A 112 30.55 7.05 29.18
C LEU A 112 31.60 6.44 28.24
N ARG A 113 32.16 7.23 27.31
CA ARG A 113 33.23 6.78 26.43
C ARG A 113 34.58 6.64 27.16
N GLU A 114 34.90 7.55 28.08
CA GLU A 114 36.06 7.41 28.98
C GLU A 114 35.96 6.13 29.81
N ALA A 115 34.75 5.83 30.34
CA ALA A 115 34.52 4.59 31.05
C ALA A 115 34.70 3.36 30.14
N VAL A 116 34.21 3.41 28.89
CA VAL A 116 34.45 2.37 27.87
C VAL A 116 35.95 2.16 27.62
N GLU A 117 36.73 3.23 27.47
CA GLU A 117 38.18 3.15 27.23
C GLU A 117 38.93 2.49 28.39
N SER A 118 38.44 2.69 29.62
CA SER A 118 39.02 2.10 30.83
C SER A 118 38.53 0.68 31.14
N GLU A 119 37.49 0.19 30.46
CA GLU A 119 36.84 -1.09 30.78
C GLU A 119 37.52 -2.25 30.02
N PRO A 120 38.07 -3.25 30.72
CA PRO A 120 38.71 -4.39 30.06
C PRO A 120 37.66 -5.23 29.30
N GLY A 121 38.03 -5.71 28.11
CA GLY A 121 37.17 -6.57 27.29
C GLY A 121 36.37 -5.84 26.20
N ILE A 122 36.49 -4.51 26.10
CA ILE A 122 35.93 -3.71 25.01
C ILE A 122 37.03 -3.31 24.01
N ASP A 123 36.85 -3.70 22.75
CA ASP A 123 37.58 -3.12 21.61
C ASP A 123 36.81 -1.90 21.10
N PHE A 124 37.25 -0.71 21.52
CA PHE A 124 36.59 0.54 21.17
C PHE A 124 37.22 1.20 19.94
N ARG A 125 36.44 1.34 18.86
CA ARG A 125 36.89 1.85 17.56
C ARG A 125 36.21 3.17 17.20
N LEU A 126 36.93 4.26 17.38
CA LEU A 126 36.55 5.60 16.96
C LEU A 126 36.77 5.81 15.45
N HIS A 127 36.08 6.81 14.89
CA HIS A 127 36.14 7.17 13.47
C HIS A 127 35.88 6.00 12.51
N THR A 128 35.03 5.07 12.95
CA THR A 128 34.75 3.83 12.25
C THR A 128 33.29 3.78 11.85
N ARG A 129 33.03 3.92 10.55
CA ARG A 129 31.66 3.94 10.00
C ARG A 129 31.29 2.55 9.53
N VAL A 130 30.31 1.94 10.21
CA VAL A 130 29.67 0.71 9.74
C VAL A 130 28.84 1.02 8.50
N SER A 131 29.14 0.34 7.40
CA SER A 131 28.42 0.50 6.12
C SER A 131 27.32 -0.54 5.98
N GLU A 132 27.58 -1.76 6.43
CA GLU A 132 26.75 -2.93 6.13
C GLU A 132 26.82 -3.98 7.24
N VAL A 133 25.72 -4.73 7.39
CA VAL A 133 25.57 -5.81 8.37
C VAL A 133 24.85 -6.97 7.71
N GLU A 134 25.51 -8.13 7.62
CA GLU A 134 24.99 -9.35 7.01
C GLU A 134 25.33 -10.58 7.88
N ASP A 135 24.34 -11.36 8.31
CA ASP A 135 24.50 -12.68 8.93
C ASP A 135 25.60 -12.87 10.00
N GLY A 136 25.76 -11.88 10.89
CA GLY A 136 26.75 -11.91 11.99
C GLY A 136 28.10 -11.30 11.61
N ARG A 137 28.24 -10.85 10.37
CA ARG A 137 29.36 -10.02 9.90
C ARG A 137 28.98 -8.55 9.88
N LEU A 138 29.91 -7.71 10.32
CA LEU A 138 29.80 -6.27 10.33
C LEU A 138 30.95 -5.68 9.51
N SER A 139 30.58 -4.99 8.42
CA SER A 139 31.53 -4.34 7.51
C SER A 139 31.60 -2.84 7.82
N PHE A 140 32.81 -2.30 7.89
CA PHE A 140 33.05 -0.90 8.24
C PHE A 140 34.20 -0.29 7.46
N VAL A 141 34.20 1.04 7.42
CA VAL A 141 35.29 1.84 6.87
C VAL A 141 36.02 2.53 8.01
N GLN A 142 37.33 2.31 8.10
CA GLN A 142 38.24 2.97 9.03
C GLN A 142 39.44 3.50 8.25
N ASN A 143 39.79 4.79 8.43
CA ASN A 143 40.90 5.44 7.73
C ASN A 143 40.88 5.28 6.19
N GLY A 144 39.68 5.16 5.59
CA GLY A 144 39.49 4.97 4.16
C GLY A 144 39.67 3.53 3.64
N ALA A 145 39.99 2.58 4.52
CA ALA A 145 40.03 1.15 4.20
C ALA A 145 38.73 0.46 4.65
N SER A 146 38.22 -0.44 3.80
CA SER A 146 37.09 -1.31 4.14
C SER A 146 37.59 -2.57 4.85
N GLU A 147 37.03 -2.82 6.04
CA GLU A 147 37.35 -3.96 6.90
C GLU A 147 36.05 -4.64 7.39
N PHE A 148 36.17 -5.80 8.01
CA PHE A 148 35.05 -6.51 8.61
C PHE A 148 35.43 -7.24 9.91
N VAL A 149 34.43 -7.46 10.77
CA VAL A 149 34.52 -8.36 11.92
C VAL A 149 33.32 -9.31 11.95
N ASP A 150 33.48 -10.45 12.61
CA ASP A 150 32.39 -11.39 12.87
C ASP A 150 31.97 -11.30 14.35
N ALA A 151 30.68 -11.33 14.64
CA ALA A 151 30.13 -11.30 15.99
C ALA A 151 28.91 -12.21 16.13
N GLU A 152 28.75 -12.84 17.30
CA GLU A 152 27.58 -13.68 17.56
C GLU A 152 26.29 -12.87 17.65
N ARG A 153 26.39 -11.66 18.21
CA ARG A 153 25.30 -10.69 18.32
C ARG A 153 25.77 -9.31 17.85
N ILE A 154 25.01 -8.71 16.94
CA ILE A 154 25.20 -7.33 16.47
C ILE A 154 24.09 -6.46 17.06
N VAL A 155 24.45 -5.36 17.71
CA VAL A 155 23.53 -4.45 18.40
C VAL A 155 23.54 -3.08 17.72
N GLY A 156 22.39 -2.64 17.23
CA GLY A 156 22.18 -1.28 16.72
C GLY A 156 21.84 -0.31 17.84
N ALA A 157 22.76 0.63 18.11
CA ALA A 157 22.61 1.74 19.06
C ALA A 157 22.96 3.09 18.42
N ASP A 158 22.98 3.16 17.09
CA ASP A 158 23.38 4.28 16.22
C ASP A 158 22.23 5.25 15.91
N GLY A 159 21.17 5.20 16.72
CA GLY A 159 20.08 6.16 16.71
C GLY A 159 19.10 6.02 15.54
N ARG A 160 18.47 7.13 15.16
CA ARG A 160 17.30 7.16 14.26
C ARG A 160 17.59 6.67 12.84
N SER A 161 18.85 6.74 12.40
CA SER A 161 19.31 6.35 11.06
C SER A 161 20.04 5.01 11.04
N SER A 162 19.72 4.14 12.00
CA SER A 162 20.46 2.90 12.29
C SER A 162 20.71 2.01 11.08
N VAL A 163 21.98 1.64 10.86
CA VAL A 163 22.41 0.69 9.82
C VAL A 163 21.91 -0.71 10.16
N VAL A 164 21.98 -1.11 11.44
CA VAL A 164 21.48 -2.42 11.90
C VAL A 164 19.96 -2.52 11.67
N ARG A 165 19.22 -1.44 11.93
CA ARG A 165 17.78 -1.39 11.62
C ARG A 165 17.51 -1.58 10.13
N ARG A 166 18.27 -0.92 9.25
CA ARG A 166 18.15 -1.12 7.78
C ARG A 166 18.46 -2.54 7.36
N SER A 167 19.48 -3.17 7.95
CA SER A 167 19.84 -4.57 7.64
C SER A 167 18.73 -5.58 7.95
N LEU A 168 17.79 -5.23 8.84
CA LEU A 168 16.62 -6.03 9.16
C LEU A 168 15.44 -5.81 8.18
N GLY A 169 15.63 -5.05 7.11
CA GLY A 169 14.58 -4.68 6.16
C GLY A 169 13.53 -3.74 6.78
N LEU A 170 13.86 -3.06 7.89
CA LEU A 170 12.95 -2.16 8.59
C LEU A 170 13.12 -0.74 8.04
N ALA A 171 12.01 -0.11 7.65
CA ALA A 171 12.00 1.27 7.22
C ALA A 171 12.55 2.21 8.32
N THR A 172 13.43 3.13 7.92
CA THR A 172 13.96 4.21 8.76
C THR A 172 13.17 5.51 8.65
N ARG A 173 12.17 5.58 7.76
CA ARG A 173 11.30 6.76 7.59
C ARG A 173 10.41 6.94 8.82
N SER A 174 10.47 8.11 9.44
CA SER A 174 9.73 8.51 10.65
C SER A 174 8.90 9.75 10.36
N LYS A 175 7.67 9.82 10.87
CA LYS A 175 6.81 11.01 10.71
C LYS A 175 7.32 12.12 11.62
N MET A 176 7.67 13.27 11.06
CA MET A 176 8.05 14.45 11.84
C MET A 176 6.79 15.07 12.49
N CYS A 177 6.89 15.52 13.73
CA CYS A 177 5.76 16.13 14.47
C CYS A 177 6.02 17.55 14.97
N SER A 178 7.28 17.94 15.17
CA SER A 178 7.71 19.31 15.52
C SER A 178 9.23 19.43 15.36
N ARG A 179 9.78 20.60 15.68
CA ARG A 179 11.23 20.85 15.78
C ARG A 179 11.53 21.46 17.14
N MET A 180 12.51 20.94 17.86
CA MET A 180 12.98 21.59 19.10
C MET A 180 14.16 22.50 18.82
N VAL A 181 14.13 23.69 19.43
CA VAL A 181 15.23 24.64 19.45
C VAL A 181 15.75 24.77 20.88
N GLY A 182 17.05 24.59 21.06
CA GLY A 182 17.72 24.70 22.35
C GLY A 182 18.42 26.05 22.51
N LEU A 183 18.04 26.81 23.53
CA LEU A 183 18.63 28.09 23.91
C LEU A 183 19.36 27.93 25.25
N THR A 184 20.49 28.62 25.41
CA THR A 184 21.24 28.63 26.67
C THR A 184 21.13 30.02 27.32
N LEU A 185 20.39 30.12 28.41
CA LEU A 185 20.22 31.36 29.16
C LEU A 185 21.31 31.44 30.23
N LYS A 186 22.00 32.59 30.33
CA LYS A 186 23.10 32.83 31.27
C LYS A 186 22.72 33.87 32.31
N GLY A 187 23.26 33.73 33.53
CA GLY A 187 23.11 34.76 34.57
C GLY A 187 21.68 34.95 35.08
N VAL A 188 20.82 33.94 34.92
CA VAL A 188 19.41 33.98 35.36
C VAL A 188 19.13 32.97 36.47
N SER A 189 18.18 33.32 37.34
CA SER A 189 17.61 32.42 38.36
C SER A 189 16.33 31.78 37.85
N LEU A 190 16.15 30.48 38.09
CA LEU A 190 14.90 29.81 37.78
C LEU A 190 13.83 30.20 38.82
N PRO A 191 12.55 30.27 38.42
CA PRO A 191 11.45 30.46 39.37
C PRO A 191 11.44 29.45 40.52
N MET A 192 11.86 28.20 40.24
CA MET A 192 12.00 27.15 41.24
C MET A 192 13.25 26.29 40.99
N GLU A 193 14.34 26.60 41.68
CA GLU A 193 15.60 25.86 41.53
C GLU A 193 15.46 24.37 41.88
N GLY A 194 16.15 23.56 41.08
CA GLY A 194 16.11 22.09 41.18
C GLY A 194 14.91 21.44 40.51
N TYR A 195 14.01 22.19 39.84
CA TYR A 195 12.91 21.63 39.06
C TYR A 195 13.06 21.91 37.55
N GLY A 196 12.56 21.01 36.71
CA GLY A 196 12.30 21.29 35.30
C GLY A 196 11.00 22.09 35.16
N HIS A 197 10.95 23.08 34.30
CA HIS A 197 9.78 23.95 34.12
C HIS A 197 9.15 23.66 32.77
N ILE A 198 7.83 23.47 32.73
CA ILE A 198 7.06 23.25 31.51
C ILE A 198 6.15 24.45 31.33
N VAL A 199 6.39 25.26 30.31
CA VAL A 199 5.55 26.42 29.98
C VAL A 199 4.55 26.02 28.92
N CYS A 200 3.27 26.23 29.22
CA CYS A 200 2.13 26.00 28.33
C CYS A 200 1.53 27.33 27.86
N GLY A 201 0.80 27.30 26.73
CA GLY A 201 0.11 28.47 26.17
C GLY A 201 0.84 29.15 25.00
N ALA A 202 2.15 28.93 24.86
CA ALA A 202 2.88 29.25 23.64
C ALA A 202 2.46 28.34 22.47
N PRO A 203 2.80 28.66 21.20
CA PRO A 203 2.45 27.82 20.05
C PRO A 203 2.86 26.35 20.19
N GLY A 204 3.94 26.08 20.93
CA GLY A 204 4.29 24.75 21.45
C GLY A 204 4.81 24.83 22.89
N PRO A 205 5.00 23.68 23.57
CA PRO A 205 5.53 23.67 24.94
C PRO A 205 7.00 24.10 25.02
N VAL A 206 7.37 24.77 26.12
CA VAL A 206 8.78 25.10 26.42
C VAL A 206 9.23 24.36 27.68
N LEU A 207 10.38 23.69 27.61
CA LEU A 207 11.03 23.04 28.75
C LEU A 207 12.22 23.87 29.23
N ILE A 208 12.31 24.16 30.53
CA ILE A 208 13.40 24.98 31.08
C ILE A 208 14.02 24.29 32.30
N TYR A 209 15.35 24.14 32.33
CA TYR A 209 16.04 23.49 33.45
C TYR A 209 17.50 23.94 33.60
N ARG A 210 18.02 23.81 34.81
CA ARG A 210 19.40 24.19 35.19
C ARG A 210 20.40 23.14 34.68
N LEU A 211 21.30 23.53 33.77
CA LEU A 211 22.39 22.66 33.30
C LEU A 211 23.61 22.74 34.23
N SER A 212 24.00 23.97 34.61
CA SER A 212 25.12 24.27 35.52
C SER A 212 24.80 25.51 36.36
N GLU A 213 25.64 25.85 37.34
CA GLU A 213 25.44 27.03 38.21
C GLU A 213 25.10 28.31 37.43
N ASP A 214 25.73 28.52 36.28
CA ASP A 214 25.61 29.72 35.44
C ASP A 214 24.74 29.55 34.19
N ARG A 215 24.30 28.33 33.84
CA ARG A 215 23.57 28.04 32.59
C ARG A 215 22.22 27.36 32.82
N VAL A 216 21.19 27.91 32.18
CA VAL A 216 19.84 27.35 32.09
C VAL A 216 19.56 26.97 30.64
N ARG A 217 19.09 25.76 30.39
CA ARG A 217 18.58 25.34 29.08
C ARG A 217 17.12 25.75 28.98
N ALA A 218 16.74 26.38 27.86
CA ALA A 218 15.36 26.45 27.40
C ALA A 218 15.24 25.66 26.09
N VAL A 219 14.40 24.63 26.06
CA VAL A 219 14.08 23.84 24.88
C VAL A 219 12.68 24.20 24.42
N VAL A 220 12.59 24.84 23.27
CA VAL A 220 11.35 25.33 22.69
C VAL A 220 10.88 24.36 21.63
N ASP A 221 9.68 23.82 21.79
CA ASP A 221 9.04 23.04 20.75
C ASP A 221 8.33 23.96 19.75
N ILE A 222 8.81 23.98 18.51
CA ILE A 222 8.28 24.78 17.42
C ILE A 222 7.41 23.86 16.54
N PRO A 223 6.10 24.16 16.40
CA PRO A 223 5.23 23.44 15.49
C PRO A 223 5.71 23.52 14.03
N LEU A 224 5.34 22.53 13.22
CA LEU A 224 5.81 22.42 11.83
C LEU A 224 5.31 23.55 10.92
N GLU A 225 4.27 24.29 11.34
CA GLU A 225 3.72 25.45 10.64
C GLU A 225 4.70 26.63 10.55
N TYR A 226 5.69 26.72 11.44
CA TYR A 226 6.73 27.75 11.40
C TYR A 226 7.98 27.24 10.65
N SER A 227 8.37 27.98 9.62
CA SER A 227 9.61 27.72 8.87
C SER A 227 10.85 28.12 9.69
N SER A 228 12.01 27.55 9.36
CA SER A 228 13.26 27.85 10.08
C SER A 228 13.70 29.31 9.99
N HIS A 229 13.31 30.02 8.93
CA HIS A 229 13.62 31.43 8.76
C HIS A 229 12.80 32.33 9.70
N GLU A 230 11.65 31.85 10.18
CA GLU A 230 10.76 32.58 11.08
C GLU A 230 11.09 32.38 12.55
N TRP A 231 11.95 31.40 12.89
CA TRP A 231 12.18 31.00 14.28
C TRP A 231 12.57 32.16 15.20
N LYS A 232 13.45 33.05 14.76
CA LYS A 232 13.86 34.20 15.59
C LYS A 232 12.69 35.12 15.93
N GLY A 233 11.88 35.45 14.94
CA GLY A 233 10.67 36.26 15.13
C GLY A 233 9.65 35.54 16.01
N VAL A 234 9.37 34.27 15.72
CA VAL A 234 8.41 33.46 16.49
C VAL A 234 8.85 33.29 17.94
N LEU A 235 10.14 33.06 18.20
CA LEU A 235 10.67 32.96 19.56
C LEU A 235 10.47 34.28 20.33
N ALA A 236 10.82 35.41 19.72
CA ALA A 236 10.67 36.72 20.35
C ALA A 236 9.20 37.15 20.53
N ASP A 237 8.36 36.97 19.51
CA ASP A 237 7.02 37.55 19.46
C ASP A 237 5.96 36.64 20.10
N SER A 238 6.10 35.32 19.91
CA SER A 238 5.07 34.35 20.27
C SER A 238 5.41 33.52 21.49
N PHE A 239 6.68 33.22 21.75
CA PHE A 239 7.12 32.42 22.90
C PHE A 239 7.55 33.26 24.09
N ALA A 240 8.31 34.35 23.89
CA ALA A 240 8.88 35.13 24.98
C ALA A 240 7.82 35.65 25.98
N ARG A 241 6.61 36.01 25.49
CA ARG A 241 5.50 36.50 26.33
C ARG A 241 4.93 35.47 27.32
N TRP A 242 5.26 34.19 27.14
CA TRP A 242 4.84 33.10 28.02
C TRP A 242 5.93 32.70 29.01
N MET A 243 7.16 33.20 28.82
CA MET A 243 8.26 32.93 29.74
C MET A 243 7.99 33.57 31.11
N PRO A 244 8.40 32.94 32.22
CA PRO A 244 8.38 33.58 33.53
C PRO A 244 9.12 34.94 33.50
N GLU A 245 8.61 35.93 34.24
CA GLU A 245 9.09 37.33 34.18
C GLU A 245 10.61 37.46 34.30
N GLY A 246 11.25 36.70 35.20
CA GLY A 246 12.70 36.72 35.41
C GLY A 246 13.54 36.05 34.31
N LEU A 247 12.93 35.36 33.35
CA LEU A 247 13.61 34.64 32.26
C LEU A 247 13.40 35.29 30.88
N GLN A 248 12.42 36.19 30.77
CA GLN A 248 11.98 36.73 29.48
C GLN A 248 13.09 37.49 28.74
N SER A 249 13.80 38.39 29.42
CA SER A 249 14.87 39.18 28.79
C SER A 249 16.02 38.31 28.29
N ALA A 250 16.49 37.37 29.11
CA ALA A 250 17.55 36.45 28.72
C ALA A 250 17.12 35.50 27.59
N PHE A 251 15.83 35.11 27.56
CA PHE A 251 15.28 34.30 26.48
C PHE A 251 15.26 35.05 25.15
N ILE A 252 14.85 36.32 25.15
CA ILE A 252 14.88 37.17 23.94
C ILE A 252 16.32 37.34 23.45
N GLU A 253 17.25 37.64 24.35
CA GLU A 253 18.68 37.77 24.02
C GLU A 253 19.24 36.48 23.39
N ALA A 254 19.01 35.33 24.03
CA ALA A 254 19.46 34.04 23.51
C ALA A 254 18.78 33.67 22.18
N SER A 255 17.53 34.07 21.95
CA SER A 255 16.81 33.81 20.69
C SER A 255 17.35 34.61 19.50
N ALA A 256 18.09 35.70 19.76
CA ALA A 256 18.66 36.55 18.72
C ALA A 256 19.98 36.01 18.14
N GLU A 257 20.63 35.04 18.80
CA GLU A 257 21.90 34.44 18.39
C GLU A 257 21.90 33.99 16.91
N GLU A 258 23.00 34.17 16.20
CA GLU A 258 23.10 33.87 14.76
C GLU A 258 22.78 32.41 14.43
N ARG A 259 23.12 31.49 15.32
CA ARG A 259 22.94 30.05 15.13
C ARG A 259 22.14 29.44 16.27
N LEU A 260 20.97 28.91 15.94
CA LEU A 260 20.11 28.17 16.86
C LEU A 260 20.35 26.66 16.72
N ASP A 261 20.64 25.97 17.82
CA ASP A 261 20.76 24.52 17.82
C ASP A 261 19.36 23.89 17.77
N ALA A 262 19.06 23.17 16.69
CA ALA A 262 17.75 22.57 16.47
C ALA A 262 17.82 21.07 16.16
N SER A 263 16.76 20.36 16.56
CA SER A 263 16.56 18.95 16.25
C SER A 263 15.12 18.72 15.77
N ALA A 264 14.97 17.99 14.66
CA ALA A 264 13.65 17.51 14.25
C ALA A 264 13.13 16.48 15.26
N ASN A 265 11.86 16.55 15.61
CA ASN A 265 11.17 15.51 16.38
C ASN A 265 10.42 14.63 15.41
N ALA A 266 10.82 13.36 15.36
CA ALA A 266 10.13 12.37 14.57
C ALA A 266 9.67 11.22 15.45
N VAL A 267 8.70 10.46 14.95
CA VAL A 267 8.08 9.37 15.67
C VAL A 267 8.22 8.09 14.87
N SER A 268 8.76 7.06 15.52
CA SER A 268 8.88 5.70 15.03
C SER A 268 8.57 4.74 16.19
N PRO A 269 7.41 4.07 16.21
CA PRO A 269 7.05 3.19 17.30
C PRO A 269 7.97 1.96 17.36
N ARG A 270 8.15 1.42 18.56
CA ARG A 270 8.88 0.15 18.75
C ARG A 270 8.01 -0.99 18.28
N VAL A 271 8.33 -1.54 17.12
CA VAL A 271 7.58 -2.65 16.48
C VAL A 271 8.28 -4.00 16.56
N THR A 272 9.59 -3.99 16.81
CA THR A 272 10.46 -5.15 17.03
C THR A 272 11.75 -4.66 17.69
N TYR A 273 12.39 -5.54 18.49
CA TYR A 273 13.76 -5.35 18.99
C TYR A 273 14.79 -6.07 18.10
N GLY A 274 14.38 -6.59 16.93
CA GLY A 274 15.25 -7.26 15.96
C GLY A 274 15.15 -8.79 16.04
N THR A 275 16.29 -9.46 15.94
CA THR A 275 16.44 -10.93 16.07
C THR A 275 17.52 -11.26 17.08
N SER A 276 17.66 -12.54 17.45
CA SER A 276 18.71 -12.99 18.38
C SER A 276 20.14 -12.65 17.96
N ARG A 277 20.38 -12.50 16.64
CA ARG A 277 21.69 -12.10 16.08
C ARG A 277 21.82 -10.61 15.78
N ARG A 278 20.71 -9.89 15.56
CA ARG A 278 20.70 -8.47 15.17
C ARG A 278 19.68 -7.74 16.03
N VAL A 279 20.14 -7.16 17.13
CA VAL A 279 19.30 -6.54 18.17
C VAL A 279 19.30 -5.02 18.00
N LEU A 280 18.18 -4.37 18.27
CA LEU A 280 18.03 -2.91 18.25
C LEU A 280 17.78 -2.40 19.67
N ILE A 281 18.46 -1.34 20.10
CA ILE A 281 18.23 -0.70 21.40
C ILE A 281 18.16 0.82 21.28
N GLY A 282 17.56 1.50 22.27
CA GLY A 282 17.42 2.96 22.24
C GLY A 282 16.63 3.45 21.01
N ASP A 283 17.03 4.60 20.46
CA ASP A 283 16.34 5.23 19.32
C ASP A 283 16.36 4.39 18.03
N ALA A 284 17.26 3.41 17.93
CA ALA A 284 17.31 2.46 16.81
C ALA A 284 16.15 1.46 16.85
N ALA A 285 15.66 1.08 18.04
CA ALA A 285 14.46 0.25 18.20
C ALA A 285 13.19 1.05 17.91
N GLY A 286 13.14 2.30 18.37
CA GLY A 286 12.08 3.26 18.12
C GLY A 286 12.24 4.51 18.98
N HIS A 287 11.67 5.61 18.52
CA HIS A 287 11.81 6.94 19.10
C HIS A 287 10.49 7.71 19.01
N TYR A 288 10.27 8.63 19.94
CA TYR A 288 9.02 9.36 20.13
C TYR A 288 9.33 10.79 20.59
N HIS A 289 8.29 11.60 20.80
CA HIS A 289 8.47 13.01 21.14
C HIS A 289 9.25 13.17 22.47
N PRO A 290 10.32 13.99 22.52
CA PRO A 290 11.22 14.05 23.68
C PRO A 290 10.70 14.90 24.85
N LEU A 291 9.47 15.44 24.77
CA LEU A 291 8.84 16.26 25.83
C LEU A 291 8.94 15.65 27.22
N THR A 292 8.84 14.32 27.33
CA THR A 292 8.86 13.62 28.61
C THR A 292 10.25 13.21 29.07
N ALA A 293 11.31 13.48 28.30
CA ALA A 293 12.70 13.11 28.61
C ALA A 293 12.94 11.62 28.95
N THR A 294 12.10 10.70 28.47
CA THR A 294 12.22 9.27 28.81
C THR A 294 13.16 8.49 27.90
N GLY A 295 13.58 9.03 26.74
CA GLY A 295 14.34 8.30 25.71
C GLY A 295 15.59 7.60 26.24
N LEU A 296 16.45 8.33 26.97
CA LEU A 296 17.64 7.74 27.60
C LEU A 296 17.29 6.73 28.69
N THR A 297 16.21 6.97 29.43
CA THR A 297 15.77 6.07 30.51
C THR A 297 15.33 4.72 29.95
N LEU A 298 14.57 4.73 28.84
CA LEU A 298 14.20 3.49 28.16
C LEU A 298 15.42 2.83 27.50
N GLY A 299 16.27 3.61 26.83
CA GLY A 299 17.48 3.08 26.19
C GLY A 299 18.46 2.43 27.17
N PHE A 300 18.67 3.00 28.35
CA PHE A 300 19.48 2.38 29.40
C PHE A 300 18.84 1.10 29.93
N GLY A 301 17.50 1.09 30.09
CA GLY A 301 16.76 -0.12 30.41
C GLY A 301 16.91 -1.21 29.34
N ASP A 302 16.92 -0.85 28.06
CA ASP A 302 17.15 -1.80 26.96
C ASP A 302 18.56 -2.40 27.04
N ALA A 303 19.57 -1.56 27.26
CA ALA A 303 20.96 -1.99 27.36
C ALA A 303 21.18 -2.95 28.55
N MET A 304 20.61 -2.64 29.72
CA MET A 304 20.72 -3.51 30.91
C MET A 304 19.98 -4.83 30.71
N ALA A 305 18.73 -4.80 30.25
CA ALA A 305 17.96 -6.03 30.03
C ALA A 305 18.59 -6.93 28.97
N LEU A 306 19.22 -6.35 27.94
CA LEU A 306 19.92 -7.14 26.93
C LEU A 306 21.18 -7.83 27.48
N ALA A 307 21.90 -7.17 28.39
CA ALA A 307 23.07 -7.73 29.06
C ALA A 307 22.72 -8.74 30.16
N GLU A 308 21.53 -8.64 30.75
CA GLU A 308 21.03 -9.55 31.79
C GLU A 308 20.26 -10.75 31.23
N GLY A 309 19.60 -10.60 30.08
CA GLY A 309 18.78 -11.64 29.47
C GLY A 309 19.61 -12.73 28.79
N GLU A 310 19.36 -13.99 29.16
CA GLU A 310 19.98 -15.16 28.52
C GLU A 310 19.46 -15.36 27.09
N GLU A 311 18.14 -15.20 26.90
CA GLU A 311 17.44 -15.42 25.63
C GLU A 311 16.86 -14.12 25.05
N PHE A 312 17.01 -13.94 23.73
CA PHE A 312 16.51 -12.74 23.03
C PHE A 312 14.99 -12.54 23.19
N ARG A 313 14.23 -13.64 23.25
CA ARG A 313 12.77 -13.60 23.39
C ARG A 313 12.34 -13.00 24.73
N ASP A 314 13.05 -13.31 25.80
CA ASP A 314 12.72 -12.81 27.13
C ASP A 314 13.02 -11.32 27.24
N PHE A 315 14.18 -10.91 26.74
CA PHE A 315 14.53 -9.50 26.53
C PHE A 315 13.43 -8.77 25.73
N SER A 316 13.07 -9.27 24.54
CA SER A 316 12.07 -8.64 23.67
C SER A 316 10.72 -8.46 24.39
N ASN A 317 10.23 -9.50 25.07
CA ASN A 317 8.95 -9.48 25.79
C ASN A 317 8.97 -8.49 26.96
N GLU A 318 10.00 -8.55 27.80
CA GLU A 318 10.15 -7.65 28.95
C GLU A 318 10.19 -6.19 28.50
N ARG A 319 10.99 -5.91 27.47
CA ARG A 319 11.15 -4.55 26.95
C ARG A 319 9.86 -4.04 26.30
N PHE A 320 9.13 -4.88 25.58
CA PHE A 320 7.81 -4.48 25.10
C PHE A 320 6.84 -4.14 26.24
N GLU A 321 6.82 -4.91 27.32
CA GLU A 321 5.98 -4.57 28.48
C GLU A 321 6.44 -3.26 29.14
N ALA A 322 7.75 -3.03 29.23
CA ALA A 322 8.32 -1.89 29.94
C ALA A 322 8.27 -0.55 29.18
N THR A 323 8.30 -0.54 27.84
CA THR A 323 8.40 0.72 27.06
C THR A 323 7.06 1.28 26.57
N ARG A 324 6.01 0.46 26.49
CA ARG A 324 4.72 0.85 25.89
C ARG A 324 4.02 2.02 26.59
N VAL A 325 3.94 2.00 27.92
CA VAL A 325 3.27 3.07 28.68
C VAL A 325 4.01 4.40 28.56
N PRO A 326 5.34 4.47 28.76
CA PRO A 326 6.12 5.68 28.53
C PRO A 326 6.00 6.25 27.11
N GLU A 327 5.97 5.40 26.07
CA GLU A 327 5.79 5.82 24.67
C GLU A 327 4.43 6.49 24.44
N VAL A 328 3.36 5.84 24.90
CA VAL A 328 1.98 6.34 24.78
C VAL A 328 1.81 7.64 25.55
N LEU A 329 2.38 7.72 26.75
CA LEU A 329 2.33 8.91 27.59
C LEU A 329 3.05 10.09 26.93
N ALA A 330 4.23 9.87 26.35
CA ALA A 330 5.02 10.91 25.69
C ALA A 330 4.24 11.59 24.56
N MET A 331 3.58 10.79 23.73
CA MET A 331 2.77 11.32 22.63
C MET A 331 1.48 11.96 23.11
N GLY A 332 0.78 11.33 24.06
CA GLY A 332 -0.46 11.86 24.61
C GLY A 332 -0.27 13.21 25.31
N LEU A 333 0.81 13.37 26.09
CA LEU A 333 1.14 14.65 26.72
C LEU A 333 1.55 15.71 25.70
N TYR A 334 2.34 15.33 24.68
CA TYR A 334 2.72 16.28 23.62
C TYR A 334 1.49 16.79 22.87
N GLU A 335 0.59 15.90 22.45
CA GLU A 335 -0.67 16.29 21.82
C GLU A 335 -1.47 17.21 22.74
N VAL A 336 -1.62 16.85 24.02
CA VAL A 336 -2.38 17.67 24.97
C VAL A 336 -1.70 19.02 25.23
N PHE A 337 -0.39 19.16 25.15
CA PHE A 337 0.30 20.43 25.42
C PHE A 337 0.54 21.32 24.19
N ALA A 338 0.60 20.75 23.00
CA ALA A 338 0.82 21.51 21.76
C ALA A 338 -0.49 21.92 21.06
N ASP A 339 -1.59 21.16 21.24
CA ASP A 339 -2.83 21.35 20.49
C ASP A 339 -3.71 22.48 21.07
N GLN A 340 -4.05 23.48 20.27
CA GLN A 340 -4.85 24.63 20.72
C GLN A 340 -6.38 24.45 20.55
N ARG A 341 -6.84 23.26 20.14
CA ARG A 341 -8.28 22.97 20.02
C ARG A 341 -8.97 22.89 21.37
N ALA A 342 -10.26 23.23 21.40
CA ALA A 342 -11.06 23.34 22.62
C ALA A 342 -11.07 22.06 23.47
N GLU A 343 -11.04 20.87 22.86
CA GLU A 343 -10.96 19.60 23.57
C GLU A 343 -9.61 19.38 24.27
N ALA A 344 -8.51 19.80 23.65
CA ALA A 344 -7.17 19.70 24.23
C ALA A 344 -7.00 20.71 25.38
N THR A 345 -7.48 21.94 25.20
CA THR A 345 -7.58 22.95 26.27
C THR A 345 -8.39 22.43 27.46
N ALA A 346 -9.58 21.87 27.22
CA ALA A 346 -10.42 21.32 28.29
C ALA A 346 -9.73 20.17 29.06
N LEU A 347 -8.94 19.34 28.37
CA LEU A 347 -8.13 18.30 28.99
C LEU A 347 -7.00 18.88 29.84
N ARG A 348 -6.27 19.89 29.33
CA ARG A 348 -5.23 20.60 30.11
C ARG A 348 -5.80 21.22 31.37
N GLU A 349 -6.90 21.97 31.27
CA GLU A 349 -7.57 22.56 32.43
C GLU A 349 -8.05 21.51 33.45
N ALA A 350 -8.51 20.35 32.98
CA ALA A 350 -8.84 19.24 33.87
C ALA A 350 -7.59 18.66 34.55
N MET A 351 -6.48 18.52 33.84
CA MET A 351 -5.20 18.09 34.42
C MET A 351 -4.71 19.07 35.50
N TYR A 352 -4.71 20.37 35.18
CA TYR A 352 -4.29 21.43 36.11
C TYR A 352 -5.11 21.41 37.40
N ARG A 353 -6.45 21.36 37.28
CA ARG A 353 -7.33 21.27 38.46
C ARG A 353 -7.08 20.01 39.28
N ARG A 354 -6.86 18.87 38.62
CA ARG A 354 -6.58 17.61 39.32
C ARG A 354 -5.25 17.67 40.08
N TRP A 355 -4.20 18.21 39.47
CA TRP A 355 -2.90 18.37 40.14
C TRP A 355 -2.96 19.38 41.29
N ARG A 356 -3.69 20.49 41.12
CA ARG A 356 -3.90 21.48 42.20
C ARG A 356 -4.71 20.93 43.38
N SER A 357 -5.65 20.01 43.12
CA SER A 357 -6.57 19.49 44.15
C SER A 357 -6.14 18.18 44.79
N SER A 358 -5.11 17.49 44.26
CA SER A 358 -4.73 16.17 44.74
C SER A 358 -3.24 15.88 44.54
N SER A 359 -2.48 15.82 45.64
CA SER A 359 -1.09 15.34 45.64
C SER A 359 -0.98 13.92 45.09
N ALA A 360 -1.94 13.04 45.40
CA ALA A 360 -1.98 11.68 44.85
C ALA A 360 -2.12 11.66 43.30
N ALA A 361 -2.75 12.67 42.69
CA ALA A 361 -2.79 12.80 41.23
C ALA A 361 -1.42 13.22 40.66
N CYS A 362 -0.70 14.11 41.36
CA CYS A 362 0.68 14.46 41.04
C CYS A 362 1.61 13.25 41.11
N ASP A 363 1.56 12.49 42.21
CA ASP A 363 2.42 11.32 42.44
C ASP A 363 2.25 10.24 41.36
N LYS A 364 1.00 9.95 40.97
CA LYS A 364 0.71 9.00 39.90
C LYS A 364 1.16 9.48 38.53
N THR A 365 0.93 10.77 38.23
CA THR A 365 1.39 11.37 36.98
C THR A 365 2.91 11.28 36.90
N MET A 366 3.59 11.59 38.01
CA MET A 366 5.04 11.51 38.08
C MET A 366 5.55 10.09 38.00
N GLY A 367 4.91 9.11 38.66
CA GLY A 367 5.28 7.70 38.56
C GLY A 367 5.24 7.18 37.12
N LEU A 368 4.18 7.53 36.37
CA LEU A 368 4.05 7.20 34.94
C LEU A 368 5.12 7.92 34.10
N LEU A 369 5.37 9.22 34.36
CA LEU A 369 6.34 10.03 33.63
C LEU A 369 7.79 9.56 33.88
N ALA A 370 8.13 9.24 35.12
CA ALA A 370 9.44 8.81 35.57
C ALA A 370 9.79 7.36 35.17
N CYS A 371 8.87 6.66 34.49
CA CYS A 371 8.96 5.24 34.14
C CYS A 371 9.04 4.29 35.35
N GLU A 372 8.52 4.72 36.51
CA GLU A 372 8.42 3.92 37.74
C GLU A 372 7.11 3.11 37.78
N ASP A 373 6.01 3.71 37.31
CA ASP A 373 4.76 3.00 37.01
C ASP A 373 4.66 2.76 35.50
N ARG A 374 4.62 1.50 35.11
CA ARG A 374 4.51 1.06 33.71
C ARG A 374 3.17 0.37 33.45
N SER A 375 2.23 0.49 34.38
CA SER A 375 0.95 -0.20 34.33
C SER A 375 0.00 0.46 33.34
N VAL A 376 -0.46 -0.34 32.37
CA VAL A 376 -1.50 0.06 31.43
C VAL A 376 -2.80 0.43 32.16
N SER A 377 -3.15 -0.29 33.23
CA SER A 377 -4.37 0.00 33.99
C SER A 377 -4.28 1.32 34.73
N SER A 378 -3.08 1.69 35.22
CA SER A 378 -2.82 2.98 35.86
C SER A 378 -2.98 4.12 34.85
N LEU A 379 -2.32 4.02 33.68
CA LEU A 379 -2.45 5.00 32.60
C LEU A 379 -3.91 5.17 32.15
N SER A 380 -4.62 4.07 31.87
CA SER A 380 -6.02 4.11 31.43
C SER A 380 -6.93 4.75 32.48
N ARG A 381 -6.73 4.43 33.76
CA ARG A 381 -7.51 5.01 34.85
C ARG A 381 -7.27 6.52 34.96
N GLU A 382 -6.01 6.95 34.93
CA GLU A 382 -5.67 8.36 35.08
C GLU A 382 -6.20 9.20 33.90
N PHE A 383 -6.07 8.73 32.67
CA PHE A 383 -6.59 9.43 31.51
C PHE A 383 -8.13 9.46 31.46
N THR A 384 -8.79 8.32 31.73
CA THR A 384 -10.27 8.27 31.78
C THR A 384 -10.81 9.20 32.86
N THR A 385 -10.14 9.27 34.00
CA THR A 385 -10.50 10.19 35.09
C THR A 385 -10.37 11.64 34.63
N THR A 386 -9.28 12.01 33.94
CA THR A 386 -9.12 13.36 33.37
C THR A 386 -10.22 13.70 32.37
N ILE A 387 -10.59 12.78 31.48
CA ILE A 387 -11.70 12.99 30.52
C ILE A 387 -13.02 13.25 31.25
N VAL A 388 -13.35 12.45 32.27
CA VAL A 388 -14.59 12.64 33.04
C VAL A 388 -14.61 14.02 33.70
N TRP A 389 -13.48 14.48 34.24
CA TRP A 389 -13.36 15.82 34.80
C TRP A 389 -13.54 16.92 33.75
N ALA A 390 -12.91 16.76 32.59
CA ALA A 390 -13.03 17.70 31.49
C ALA A 390 -14.48 17.80 30.98
N LEU A 391 -15.15 16.66 30.74
CA LEU A 391 -16.56 16.60 30.36
C LEU A 391 -17.44 17.33 31.38
N ARG A 392 -17.31 16.98 32.68
CA ARG A 392 -18.09 17.58 33.78
C ARG A 392 -17.96 19.10 33.84
N ALA A 393 -16.75 19.62 33.60
CA ALA A 393 -16.50 21.05 33.59
C ALA A 393 -17.11 21.77 32.39
N THR A 394 -17.22 21.09 31.25
CA THR A 394 -17.85 21.63 30.02
C THR A 394 -19.35 21.39 29.91
N VAL A 395 -19.98 20.66 30.85
CA VAL A 395 -21.45 20.47 30.85
C VAL A 395 -22.13 21.83 30.98
N PRO A 396 -22.93 22.25 29.99
CA PRO A 396 -23.55 23.56 30.03
C PRO A 396 -24.67 23.57 31.08
N ARG A 397 -24.72 24.62 31.90
CA ARG A 397 -25.78 24.82 32.91
C ARG A 397 -27.12 25.28 32.29
N SER A 398 -27.14 25.66 31.01
CA SER A 398 -28.36 26.00 30.24
C SER A 398 -28.33 25.43 28.82
N LEU A 399 -29.51 25.16 28.25
CA LEU A 399 -29.68 24.64 26.89
C LEU A 399 -29.57 25.73 25.81
N ASN A 400 -28.61 26.65 25.94
CA ASN A 400 -28.36 27.67 24.92
C ASN A 400 -27.50 27.10 23.77
N GLY A 401 -27.89 27.38 22.53
CA GLY A 401 -27.31 26.82 21.31
C GLY A 401 -25.77 26.86 21.21
N PRO A 402 -25.08 27.97 21.54
CA PRO A 402 -23.61 28.05 21.45
C PRO A 402 -22.88 27.20 22.50
N ALA A 403 -23.38 27.16 23.75
CA ALA A 403 -22.78 26.37 24.83
C ALA A 403 -22.97 24.86 24.60
N TRP A 404 -24.13 24.47 24.08
CA TRP A 404 -24.42 23.09 23.70
C TRP A 404 -23.58 22.61 22.50
N ARG A 405 -23.32 23.49 21.51
CA ARG A 405 -22.41 23.18 20.39
C ARG A 405 -20.99 22.92 20.89
N ARG A 406 -20.44 23.82 21.72
CA ARG A 406 -19.11 23.64 22.32
C ARG A 406 -19.02 22.36 23.14
N PHE A 407 -20.04 22.04 23.93
CA PHE A 407 -20.10 20.77 24.67
C PHE A 407 -20.13 19.55 23.73
N ARG A 408 -20.90 19.59 22.63
CA ARG A 408 -20.94 18.49 21.64
C ARG A 408 -19.61 18.31 20.91
N GLU A 409 -18.92 19.40 20.59
CA GLU A 409 -17.59 19.35 19.97
C GLU A 409 -16.57 18.72 20.91
N VAL A 410 -16.51 19.21 22.16
CA VAL A 410 -15.63 18.65 23.20
C VAL A 410 -15.96 17.19 23.48
N ALA A 411 -17.25 16.83 23.61
CA ALA A 411 -17.69 15.46 23.85
C ALA A 411 -17.37 14.50 22.69
N ARG A 412 -17.50 14.97 21.44
CA ARG A 412 -17.12 14.19 20.25
C ARG A 412 -15.61 13.99 20.17
N GLY A 413 -14.83 15.04 20.39
CA GLY A 413 -13.36 14.96 20.46
C GLY A 413 -12.88 14.00 21.55
N MET A 414 -13.52 14.04 22.72
CA MET A 414 -13.24 13.11 23.83
C MET A 414 -13.66 11.68 23.53
N GLY A 415 -14.77 11.46 22.81
CA GLY A 415 -15.20 10.13 22.34
C GLY A 415 -14.16 9.48 21.43
N ASN A 416 -13.56 10.25 20.52
CA ASN A 416 -12.47 9.77 19.66
C ASN A 416 -11.21 9.39 20.47
N ARG A 417 -10.85 10.20 21.47
CA ARG A 417 -9.70 9.92 22.37
C ARG A 417 -9.94 8.73 23.31
N LEU A 418 -11.18 8.49 23.75
CA LEU A 418 -11.58 7.28 24.51
C LEU A 418 -11.57 6.02 23.63
N GLY A 419 -11.98 6.14 22.37
CA GLY A 419 -11.87 5.07 21.38
C GLY A 419 -10.41 4.64 21.17
N TRP A 420 -9.49 5.61 21.11
CA TRP A 420 -8.05 5.36 21.05
C TRP A 420 -7.52 4.57 22.25
N LEU A 421 -7.85 4.98 23.49
CA LEU A 421 -7.39 4.26 24.68
C LEU A 421 -8.01 2.87 24.83
N SER A 422 -9.26 2.69 24.45
CA SER A 422 -9.94 1.38 24.57
C SER A 422 -9.41 0.38 23.54
N LEU A 423 -9.17 0.82 22.30
CA LEU A 423 -8.48 0.01 21.29
C LEU A 423 -7.01 -0.22 21.65
N GLY A 424 -6.31 0.79 22.17
CA GLY A 424 -4.95 0.70 22.69
C GLY A 424 -4.84 -0.31 23.84
N ALA A 425 -5.67 -0.17 24.88
CA ALA A 425 -5.72 -1.06 26.04
C ALA A 425 -6.07 -2.52 25.66
N TRP A 426 -6.96 -2.73 24.68
CA TRP A 426 -7.32 -4.05 24.19
C TRP A 426 -6.17 -4.74 23.43
N HIS A 427 -5.37 -3.97 22.68
CA HIS A 427 -4.16 -4.47 22.02
C HIS A 427 -2.97 -4.64 22.98
N LEU A 428 -2.87 -3.81 24.02
CA LEU A 428 -1.91 -3.96 25.12
C LEU A 428 -2.13 -5.29 25.87
N TYR A 429 -3.38 -5.75 25.98
CA TYR A 429 -3.75 -7.00 26.66
C TYR A 429 -3.54 -8.28 25.81
N ARG A 430 -3.71 -8.22 24.48
CA ARG A 430 -3.63 -9.41 23.59
C ARG A 430 -2.20 -9.88 23.28
N GLY A 431 -1.17 -9.05 23.50
CA GLY A 431 0.23 -9.42 23.27
C GLY A 431 0.72 -10.62 24.09
N ARG A 432 0.09 -10.91 25.23
CA ARG A 432 0.46 -12.01 26.13
C ARG A 432 0.18 -13.43 25.62
N ARG A 433 -0.54 -13.60 24.50
CA ARG A 433 -0.97 -14.94 24.03
C ARG A 433 -0.28 -15.47 22.76
N ALA A 434 0.61 -14.71 22.14
CA ALA A 434 1.34 -15.17 20.96
C ALA A 434 2.60 -15.98 21.36
N GLY A 435 2.39 -17.12 22.02
CA GLY A 435 3.43 -18.15 22.14
C GLY A 435 3.38 -19.05 20.92
N GLY A 436 4.31 -18.86 19.97
CA GLY A 436 4.44 -19.73 18.80
C GLY A 436 5.66 -19.35 17.97
N THR A 437 6.39 -20.36 17.52
CA THR A 437 7.69 -20.37 16.81
C THR A 437 7.70 -19.73 15.41
N ALA A 438 6.82 -18.76 15.14
CA ALA A 438 6.87 -17.96 13.92
C ALA A 438 7.90 -16.83 14.07
N PRO A 439 8.66 -16.45 13.02
CA PRO A 439 9.48 -15.24 13.07
C PRO A 439 8.57 -14.08 13.45
N GLU A 440 8.93 -13.35 14.51
CA GLU A 440 8.14 -12.27 15.09
C GLU A 440 7.78 -11.25 14.00
N ARG A 441 6.58 -11.39 13.43
CA ARG A 441 6.03 -10.41 12.50
C ARG A 441 5.84 -9.13 13.29
N PRO A 442 6.42 -7.99 12.86
CA PRO A 442 6.26 -6.72 13.56
C PRO A 442 4.76 -6.42 13.70
N THR A 443 4.32 -6.11 14.92
CA THR A 443 2.92 -5.80 15.24
C THR A 443 2.54 -4.44 14.65
N ARG A 444 2.45 -4.37 13.31
CA ARG A 444 2.11 -3.20 12.49
C ARG A 444 0.76 -2.57 12.86
N THR A 445 -0.13 -3.32 13.52
CA THR A 445 -1.44 -2.85 13.98
C THR A 445 -1.33 -1.82 15.11
N LEU A 446 -0.37 -2.00 16.03
CA LEU A 446 -0.10 -1.03 17.11
C LEU A 446 0.51 0.25 16.54
N ALA A 447 1.49 0.13 15.64
CA ALA A 447 2.09 1.27 14.94
C ALA A 447 1.06 2.05 14.09
N ARG A 448 0.14 1.35 13.39
CA ARG A 448 -0.94 1.99 12.62
C ARG A 448 -1.97 2.68 13.52
N ALA A 449 -2.37 2.07 14.63
CA ALA A 449 -3.28 2.71 15.59
C ALA A 449 -2.63 3.93 16.28
N PHE A 450 -1.32 3.85 16.55
CA PHE A 450 -0.51 4.91 17.13
C PHE A 450 -0.24 6.07 16.16
N LEU A 451 0.03 5.79 14.88
CA LEU A 451 0.26 6.82 13.86
C LEU A 451 -1.04 7.47 13.36
N ALA A 452 -2.15 6.73 13.30
CA ALA A 452 -3.46 7.23 12.87
C ALA A 452 -4.18 8.08 13.94
N SER A 453 -3.65 8.17 15.16
CA SER A 453 -4.21 8.95 16.27
C SER A 453 -3.43 10.23 16.58
N MET A 454 -2.30 10.46 15.90
CA MET A 454 -1.59 11.73 15.97
C MET A 454 -2.48 12.86 15.42
N PRO A 455 -2.50 14.06 16.03
CA PRO A 455 -3.19 15.21 15.47
C PRO A 455 -2.83 15.37 14.00
N SER A 456 -3.85 15.43 13.15
CA SER A 456 -3.68 16.08 11.86
C SER A 456 -3.27 17.51 12.16
N ALA A 457 -2.06 17.91 11.75
CA ALA A 457 -1.78 19.31 11.46
C ALA A 457 -2.63 19.68 10.24
N SER A 458 -3.94 19.73 10.46
CA SER A 458 -4.95 20.18 9.53
C SER A 458 -5.21 21.64 9.89
N GLY A 459 -4.41 22.51 9.31
CA GLY A 459 -4.49 23.94 9.50
C GLY A 459 -3.15 24.60 9.23
N LEU A 460 -3.05 25.23 8.06
CA LEU A 460 -2.06 26.27 7.75
C LEU A 460 -0.59 25.78 7.68
N VAL A 461 -0.28 24.95 6.67
CA VAL A 461 1.03 25.05 6.02
C VAL A 461 0.80 25.89 4.76
N GLY A 462 0.97 27.21 4.92
CA GLY A 462 1.42 28.02 3.80
C GLY A 462 2.87 27.63 3.52
N ASP A 463 3.17 27.40 2.24
CA ASP A 463 4.50 27.07 1.76
C ASP A 463 5.59 27.94 2.40
N ALA A 464 6.56 27.31 3.04
CA ALA A 464 7.91 27.85 3.02
C ALA A 464 8.35 27.78 1.56
N SER A 465 8.34 28.93 0.88
CA SER A 465 8.72 29.07 -0.51
C SER A 465 10.03 28.31 -0.79
N PRO A 466 9.99 27.17 -1.51
CA PRO A 466 11.14 26.81 -2.28
C PRO A 466 11.26 27.92 -3.32
N THR A 467 12.46 28.47 -3.49
CA THR A 467 12.80 29.27 -4.69
C THR A 467 12.02 28.73 -5.87
N GLU A 468 11.10 29.52 -6.42
CA GLU A 468 10.23 29.10 -7.52
C GLU A 468 11.10 28.48 -8.61
N THR A 469 11.07 27.14 -8.69
CA THR A 469 11.50 26.46 -9.89
C THR A 469 10.51 26.93 -10.95
N VAL A 470 10.99 27.70 -11.92
CA VAL A 470 10.26 28.11 -13.12
C VAL A 470 9.33 26.96 -13.54
N SER A 471 8.01 27.22 -13.54
CA SER A 471 7.01 26.28 -14.04
C SER A 471 7.34 26.01 -15.50
N PRO A 472 7.84 24.81 -15.85
CA PRO A 472 8.28 24.55 -17.21
C PRO A 472 7.09 24.65 -18.18
N ASP A 473 7.32 25.26 -19.34
CA ASP A 473 6.35 25.25 -20.42
C ASP A 473 6.24 23.84 -21.02
N ALA A 474 5.02 23.29 -21.07
CA ALA A 474 4.75 21.98 -21.62
C ALA A 474 4.35 21.99 -23.10
N GLY A 475 4.31 23.17 -23.75
CA GLY A 475 3.82 23.33 -25.12
C GLY A 475 4.43 22.37 -26.15
N THR A 476 5.76 22.27 -26.22
CA THR A 476 6.44 21.36 -27.16
C THR A 476 6.17 19.88 -26.86
N ALA A 477 6.18 19.50 -25.58
CA ALA A 477 5.90 18.13 -25.18
C ALA A 477 4.45 17.72 -25.50
N LEU A 478 3.52 18.66 -25.33
CA LEU A 478 2.11 18.50 -25.69
C LEU A 478 1.88 18.31 -27.18
N GLU A 479 2.53 19.13 -28.01
CA GLU A 479 2.45 18.99 -29.47
C GLU A 479 2.95 17.62 -29.91
N ARG A 480 4.11 17.16 -29.40
CA ARG A 480 4.64 15.82 -29.68
C ARG A 480 3.71 14.70 -29.22
N ALA A 481 3.17 14.82 -28.01
CA ALA A 481 2.25 13.82 -27.45
C ALA A 481 0.95 13.73 -28.26
N ALA A 482 0.40 14.87 -28.66
CA ALA A 482 -0.80 14.94 -29.48
C ALA A 482 -0.53 14.35 -30.86
N THR A 483 0.54 14.77 -31.55
CA THR A 483 0.94 14.21 -32.85
C THR A 483 1.12 12.70 -32.76
N ARG A 484 1.81 12.20 -31.73
CA ARG A 484 2.00 10.76 -31.58
C ARG A 484 0.68 10.02 -31.39
N LEU A 485 -0.25 10.54 -30.59
CA LEU A 485 -1.56 9.93 -30.41
C LEU A 485 -2.40 9.99 -31.70
N LEU A 486 -2.29 11.05 -32.50
CA LEU A 486 -2.94 11.15 -33.82
C LEU A 486 -2.41 10.08 -34.79
N ASP A 487 -1.10 9.84 -34.81
CA ASP A 487 -0.46 8.82 -35.65
C ASP A 487 -0.87 7.38 -35.26
N LEU A 488 -1.33 7.20 -34.02
CA LEU A 488 -1.81 5.91 -33.50
C LEU A 488 -3.31 5.68 -33.75
N GLN A 489 -4.03 6.65 -34.34
CA GLN A 489 -5.44 6.46 -34.67
C GLN A 489 -5.59 5.54 -35.88
N ALA A 490 -6.43 4.51 -35.76
CA ALA A 490 -6.75 3.61 -36.85
C ALA A 490 -7.64 4.28 -37.91
N GLU A 491 -7.69 3.68 -39.11
CA GLU A 491 -8.49 4.19 -40.24
C GLU A 491 -10.00 4.28 -39.93
N ASP A 492 -10.50 3.37 -39.10
CA ASP A 492 -11.90 3.36 -38.64
C ASP A 492 -12.20 4.44 -37.58
N GLY A 493 -11.18 5.17 -37.13
CA GLY A 493 -11.25 6.23 -36.14
C GLY A 493 -10.95 5.78 -34.71
N SER A 494 -10.78 4.49 -34.45
CA SER A 494 -10.49 3.98 -33.12
C SER A 494 -9.05 4.23 -32.67
N TRP A 495 -8.82 4.17 -31.37
CA TRP A 495 -7.52 3.90 -30.78
C TRP A 495 -7.58 2.55 -30.06
N GLU A 496 -6.59 1.71 -30.29
CA GLU A 496 -6.45 0.45 -29.59
C GLU A 496 -4.97 0.10 -29.39
N GLY A 497 -4.58 -0.14 -28.15
CA GLY A 497 -3.28 -0.68 -27.79
C GLY A 497 -3.36 -2.17 -27.52
N GLU A 498 -2.22 -2.86 -27.64
CA GLU A 498 -2.16 -4.23 -27.13
C GLU A 498 -2.36 -4.24 -25.61
N MET A 499 -3.20 -5.17 -25.16
CA MET A 499 -3.36 -5.59 -23.76
C MET A 499 -2.49 -6.82 -23.49
N VAL A 500 -1.23 -6.58 -23.12
CA VAL A 500 -0.24 -7.65 -22.91
C VAL A 500 -0.53 -8.36 -21.59
N TRP A 501 -0.50 -9.69 -21.59
CA TRP A 501 -0.65 -10.49 -20.38
C TRP A 501 0.35 -11.66 -20.31
N CYS A 502 -0.10 -12.88 -20.61
CA CYS A 502 0.59 -14.12 -20.27
C CYS A 502 0.60 -15.09 -21.46
N PRO A 503 1.72 -15.78 -21.73
CA PRO A 503 1.84 -16.72 -22.85
C PRO A 503 0.96 -17.97 -22.72
N MET A 504 0.32 -18.20 -21.56
CA MET A 504 -0.55 -19.35 -21.34
C MET A 504 -1.70 -19.40 -22.36
N LEU A 505 -2.22 -18.25 -22.79
CA LEU A 505 -3.35 -18.16 -23.72
C LEU A 505 -2.95 -18.70 -25.09
N THR A 506 -1.84 -18.20 -25.61
CA THR A 506 -1.25 -18.69 -26.87
C THR A 506 -0.91 -20.18 -26.78
N ALA A 507 -0.41 -20.66 -25.63
CA ALA A 507 -0.19 -22.09 -25.43
C ALA A 507 -1.50 -22.90 -25.45
N GLN A 508 -2.55 -22.46 -24.76
CA GLN A 508 -3.86 -23.12 -24.79
C GLN A 508 -4.47 -23.16 -26.20
N TRP A 509 -4.24 -22.13 -27.01
CA TRP A 509 -4.62 -22.13 -28.42
C TRP A 509 -3.88 -23.21 -29.23
N VAL A 510 -2.56 -23.38 -29.04
CA VAL A 510 -1.81 -24.50 -29.67
C VAL A 510 -2.36 -25.85 -29.23
N LEU A 511 -2.65 -25.99 -27.94
CA LEU A 511 -3.24 -27.20 -27.37
C LEU A 511 -4.63 -27.50 -27.96
N LEU A 512 -5.46 -26.48 -28.14
CA LEU A 512 -6.75 -26.59 -28.81
C LEU A 512 -6.58 -27.13 -30.24
N HIS A 513 -5.70 -26.52 -31.04
CA HIS A 513 -5.43 -26.98 -32.40
C HIS A 513 -4.99 -28.45 -32.44
N HIS A 514 -4.13 -28.87 -31.51
CA HIS A 514 -3.73 -30.27 -31.39
C HIS A 514 -4.91 -31.19 -31.07
N ILE A 515 -5.75 -30.83 -30.08
CA ILE A 515 -6.93 -31.61 -29.68
C ILE A 515 -7.90 -31.78 -30.86
N LEU A 516 -8.10 -30.73 -31.64
CA LEU A 516 -8.99 -30.72 -32.79
C LEU A 516 -8.39 -31.37 -34.05
N GLY A 517 -7.10 -31.74 -34.02
CA GLY A 517 -6.38 -32.27 -35.18
C GLY A 517 -6.19 -31.24 -36.30
N ARG A 518 -6.15 -29.94 -35.97
CA ARG A 518 -5.99 -28.85 -36.93
C ARG A 518 -4.53 -28.42 -37.03
N PRO A 519 -3.93 -28.43 -38.23
CA PRO A 519 -2.57 -27.92 -38.40
C PRO A 519 -2.53 -26.41 -38.16
N ILE A 520 -1.38 -25.94 -37.68
CA ILE A 520 -1.03 -24.52 -37.61
C ILE A 520 -0.04 -24.25 -38.75
N ASP A 521 -0.26 -23.18 -39.52
CA ASP A 521 0.62 -22.85 -40.62
C ASP A 521 2.04 -22.51 -40.13
N ASP A 522 3.05 -22.81 -40.95
CA ASP A 522 4.46 -22.65 -40.55
C ASP A 522 4.82 -21.20 -40.19
N GLY A 523 4.17 -20.21 -40.83
CA GLY A 523 4.40 -18.79 -40.55
C GLY A 523 3.92 -18.41 -39.15
N ARG A 524 2.66 -18.75 -38.82
CA ARG A 524 2.06 -18.57 -37.50
C ARG A 524 2.82 -19.35 -36.44
N ARG A 525 3.20 -20.60 -36.73
CA ARG A 525 4.04 -21.44 -35.85
C ARG A 525 5.33 -20.73 -35.44
N GLN A 526 6.09 -20.20 -36.41
CA GLN A 526 7.33 -19.47 -36.11
C GLN A 526 7.08 -18.21 -35.27
N ARG A 527 6.00 -17.47 -35.57
CA ARG A 527 5.62 -16.28 -34.81
C ARG A 527 5.18 -16.61 -33.38
N VAL A 528 4.50 -17.73 -33.15
CA VAL A 528 4.16 -18.20 -31.79
C VAL A 528 5.40 -18.61 -31.00
N LEU A 529 6.35 -19.32 -31.63
CA LEU A 529 7.61 -19.68 -30.97
C LEU A 529 8.44 -18.44 -30.59
N ARG A 530 8.46 -17.41 -31.46
CA ARG A 530 9.06 -16.11 -31.14
C ARG A 530 8.40 -15.48 -29.91
N HIS A 531 7.07 -15.51 -29.82
CA HIS A 531 6.37 -15.01 -28.64
C HIS A 531 6.77 -15.76 -27.36
N PHE A 532 6.88 -17.09 -27.40
CA PHE A 532 7.34 -17.87 -26.24
C PHE A 532 8.78 -17.52 -25.84
N GLU A 533 9.66 -17.30 -26.80
CA GLU A 533 11.03 -16.84 -26.54
C GLU A 533 11.05 -15.45 -25.86
N GLN A 534 10.26 -14.50 -26.39
CA GLN A 534 10.22 -13.12 -25.89
C GLN A 534 9.54 -12.97 -24.52
N SER A 535 8.65 -13.90 -24.15
CA SER A 535 7.95 -13.90 -22.87
C SER A 535 8.65 -14.71 -21.78
N ARG A 536 9.86 -15.22 -22.06
CA ARG A 536 10.63 -16.08 -21.16
C ARG A 536 11.27 -15.27 -20.04
N LEU A 537 11.11 -15.73 -18.80
CA LEU A 537 11.76 -15.17 -17.62
C LEU A 537 13.29 -15.40 -17.68
N PRO A 538 14.09 -14.64 -16.92
CA PRO A 538 15.56 -14.77 -16.91
C PRO A 538 16.06 -16.19 -16.63
N GLU A 539 15.32 -17.00 -15.86
CA GLU A 539 15.66 -18.38 -15.53
C GLU A 539 15.38 -19.37 -16.69
N GLY A 540 14.87 -18.92 -17.83
CA GLY A 540 14.57 -19.75 -18.99
C GLY A 540 13.21 -20.47 -18.94
N VAL A 541 12.29 -19.98 -18.09
CA VAL A 541 10.96 -20.55 -17.83
C VAL A 541 9.88 -19.47 -17.92
N TRP A 542 8.61 -19.78 -17.62
CA TRP A 542 7.50 -18.83 -17.76
C TRP A 542 6.68 -18.65 -16.48
N GLY A 543 6.16 -17.44 -16.29
CA GLY A 543 5.30 -17.05 -15.19
C GLY A 543 4.01 -16.38 -15.69
N LEU A 544 3.22 -15.82 -14.77
CA LEU A 544 2.03 -15.03 -15.13
C LEU A 544 2.38 -13.69 -15.78
N HIS A 545 3.56 -13.16 -15.50
CA HIS A 545 4.09 -11.88 -16.00
C HIS A 545 5.58 -11.72 -15.61
N ASP A 546 6.23 -10.66 -16.08
CA ASP A 546 7.68 -10.41 -15.90
C ASP A 546 8.11 -10.33 -14.41
N HIS A 547 7.27 -9.76 -13.54
CA HIS A 547 7.49 -9.69 -12.09
C HIS A 547 7.13 -10.95 -11.28
N SER A 548 6.64 -12.01 -11.94
CA SER A 548 6.17 -13.21 -11.24
C SER A 548 7.29 -14.22 -11.07
N ALA A 549 7.24 -15.00 -9.99
CA ALA A 549 8.03 -16.21 -9.93
C ALA A 549 7.63 -17.18 -11.07
N PRO A 550 8.51 -18.10 -11.47
CA PRO A 550 8.13 -19.19 -12.38
C PRO A 550 6.88 -19.90 -11.89
N HIS A 551 5.87 -20.03 -12.77
CA HIS A 551 4.63 -20.73 -12.48
C HIS A 551 4.66 -22.11 -13.13
N LEU A 552 4.35 -23.14 -12.34
CA LEU A 552 4.31 -24.52 -12.85
C LEU A 552 3.25 -24.66 -13.94
N PHE A 553 2.09 -24.02 -13.76
CA PHE A 553 1.03 -24.02 -14.77
C PHE A 553 1.47 -23.43 -16.11
N VAL A 554 1.97 -22.19 -16.12
CA VAL A 554 2.32 -21.49 -17.37
C VAL A 554 3.49 -22.18 -18.05
N THR A 555 4.55 -22.51 -17.30
CA THR A 555 5.72 -23.20 -17.86
C THR A 555 5.35 -24.55 -18.47
N THR A 556 4.48 -25.33 -17.83
CA THR A 556 4.03 -26.62 -18.37
C THR A 556 3.28 -26.45 -19.69
N LEU A 557 2.35 -25.49 -19.77
CA LEU A 557 1.58 -25.26 -20.99
C LEU A 557 2.47 -24.79 -22.16
N VAL A 558 3.37 -23.83 -21.91
CA VAL A 558 4.28 -23.33 -22.95
C VAL A 558 5.24 -24.44 -23.40
N TYR A 559 5.79 -25.23 -22.46
CA TYR A 559 6.64 -26.37 -22.79
C TYR A 559 5.94 -27.35 -23.75
N ILE A 560 4.71 -27.77 -23.39
CA ILE A 560 3.93 -28.70 -24.21
C ILE A 560 3.59 -28.07 -25.57
N ALA A 561 3.15 -26.82 -25.59
CA ALA A 561 2.85 -26.12 -26.83
C ALA A 561 4.07 -26.08 -27.76
N SER A 562 5.26 -25.74 -27.27
CA SER A 562 6.49 -25.75 -28.07
C SER A 562 6.83 -27.15 -28.61
N ARG A 563 6.68 -28.21 -27.80
CA ARG A 563 6.86 -29.60 -28.25
C ARG A 563 5.87 -29.98 -29.36
N LEU A 564 4.60 -29.59 -29.21
CA LEU A 564 3.56 -29.80 -30.23
C LEU A 564 3.83 -29.01 -31.53
N LEU A 565 4.50 -27.86 -31.43
CA LEU A 565 5.02 -27.09 -32.56
C LEU A 565 6.34 -27.64 -33.11
N GLY A 566 6.79 -28.82 -32.68
CA GLY A 566 7.96 -29.50 -33.24
C GLY A 566 9.31 -28.97 -32.75
N VAL A 567 9.37 -28.25 -31.63
CA VAL A 567 10.63 -27.93 -30.95
C VAL A 567 11.14 -29.20 -30.27
N GLU A 568 12.41 -29.57 -30.45
CA GLU A 568 12.99 -30.76 -29.83
C GLU A 568 13.18 -30.61 -28.31
N ARG A 569 13.08 -31.71 -27.56
CA ARG A 569 13.08 -31.70 -26.07
C ARG A 569 14.36 -31.15 -25.42
N ASP A 570 15.45 -31.09 -26.19
CA ASP A 570 16.77 -30.62 -25.77
C ASP A 570 17.14 -29.27 -26.42
N ASP A 571 16.18 -28.63 -27.11
CA ASP A 571 16.33 -27.29 -27.67
C ASP A 571 16.50 -26.24 -26.55
N GLN A 572 17.37 -25.26 -26.79
CA GLN A 572 17.70 -24.20 -25.84
C GLN A 572 16.49 -23.34 -25.43
N LEU A 573 15.43 -23.31 -26.23
CA LEU A 573 14.19 -22.62 -25.89
C LEU A 573 13.52 -23.24 -24.66
N ILE A 574 13.47 -24.57 -24.58
CA ILE A 574 12.62 -25.31 -23.63
C ILE A 574 13.37 -26.26 -22.68
N GLU A 575 14.67 -26.45 -22.86
CA GLU A 575 15.50 -27.28 -21.98
C GLU A 575 15.46 -26.84 -20.50
N PRO A 576 15.54 -25.52 -20.16
CA PRO A 576 15.42 -25.09 -18.77
C PRO A 576 14.04 -25.37 -18.17
N ALA A 577 12.98 -25.23 -18.98
CA ALA A 577 11.63 -25.59 -18.58
C ALA A 577 11.51 -27.09 -18.30
N ARG A 578 12.07 -27.97 -19.13
CA ARG A 578 12.09 -29.42 -18.87
C ARG A 578 12.73 -29.73 -17.51
N ARG A 579 13.88 -29.12 -17.20
CA ARG A 579 14.56 -29.28 -15.90
C ARG A 579 13.70 -28.78 -14.73
N PHE A 580 13.07 -27.63 -14.89
CA PHE A 580 12.16 -27.08 -13.88
C PHE A 580 10.95 -28.01 -13.63
N LEU A 581 10.32 -28.54 -14.68
CA LEU A 581 9.19 -29.46 -14.58
C LEU A 581 9.57 -30.77 -13.86
N GLN A 582 10.78 -31.28 -14.12
CA GLN A 582 11.30 -32.48 -13.43
C GLN A 582 11.60 -32.22 -11.95
N ALA A 583 12.07 -31.01 -11.60
CA ALA A 583 12.37 -30.63 -10.22
C ALA A 583 11.09 -30.39 -9.40
N GLU A 584 10.12 -29.67 -9.96
CA GLU A 584 8.89 -29.28 -9.26
C GLU A 584 7.82 -30.38 -9.26
N GLY A 585 7.84 -31.23 -10.29
CA GLY A 585 6.90 -32.34 -10.46
C GLY A 585 5.51 -31.89 -10.89
N VAL A 586 5.10 -32.29 -12.10
CA VAL A 586 3.82 -31.89 -12.71
C VAL A 586 2.59 -32.33 -11.90
N GLN A 587 2.71 -33.33 -11.02
CA GLN A 587 1.67 -33.70 -10.05
C GLN A 587 1.26 -32.56 -9.09
N ASN A 588 2.08 -31.52 -8.96
CA ASN A 588 1.83 -30.34 -8.11
C ASN A 588 1.21 -29.17 -8.88
N ILE A 589 0.93 -29.32 -10.18
CA ILE A 589 0.35 -28.26 -11.00
C ILE A 589 -1.03 -27.83 -10.46
N PRO A 590 -1.41 -26.53 -10.54
CA PRO A 590 -2.76 -26.07 -10.22
C PRO A 590 -3.88 -26.82 -10.97
N SER A 591 -5.11 -26.76 -10.44
CA SER A 591 -6.29 -27.47 -10.94
C SER A 591 -6.60 -27.21 -12.41
N TRP A 592 -6.43 -25.97 -12.89
CA TRP A 592 -6.58 -25.61 -14.31
C TRP A 592 -5.52 -26.29 -15.18
N GLY A 593 -4.30 -26.45 -14.66
CA GLY A 593 -3.25 -27.24 -15.32
C GLY A 593 -3.60 -28.72 -15.40
N LYS A 594 -4.07 -29.32 -14.30
CA LYS A 594 -4.53 -30.72 -14.31
C LYS A 594 -5.64 -30.93 -15.36
N PHE A 595 -6.53 -29.95 -15.53
CA PHE A 595 -7.62 -30.00 -16.49
C PHE A 595 -7.11 -30.03 -17.94
N TRP A 596 -6.22 -29.11 -18.31
CA TRP A 596 -5.63 -29.08 -19.65
C TRP A 596 -4.76 -30.32 -19.94
N LEU A 597 -3.98 -30.79 -18.96
CA LEU A 597 -3.20 -32.00 -19.11
C LEU A 597 -4.07 -33.26 -19.24
N ALA A 598 -5.21 -33.31 -18.54
CA ALA A 598 -6.14 -34.42 -18.68
C ALA A 598 -6.71 -34.51 -20.11
N LEU A 599 -7.06 -33.37 -20.71
CA LEU A 599 -7.52 -33.31 -22.11
C LEU A 599 -6.49 -33.86 -23.10
N LEU A 600 -5.19 -33.59 -22.88
CA LEU A 600 -4.09 -34.08 -23.71
C LEU A 600 -3.65 -35.52 -23.41
N ASN A 601 -4.34 -36.21 -22.49
CA ASN A 601 -3.94 -37.52 -22.01
C ASN A 601 -2.55 -37.53 -21.33
N LEU A 602 -2.15 -36.40 -20.74
CA LEU A 602 -0.94 -36.21 -19.92
C LEU A 602 -1.24 -36.18 -18.42
N TYR A 603 -2.50 -36.42 -18.04
CA TYR A 603 -2.96 -36.55 -16.66
C TYR A 603 -4.23 -37.42 -16.63
N ASP A 604 -4.44 -38.20 -15.59
CA ASP A 604 -5.68 -38.96 -15.45
C ASP A 604 -6.79 -38.11 -14.79
N TRP A 605 -8.02 -38.17 -15.33
CA TRP A 605 -9.17 -37.42 -14.82
C TRP A 605 -9.48 -37.69 -13.34
N THR A 606 -9.12 -38.86 -12.82
CA THR A 606 -9.28 -39.18 -11.40
C THR A 606 -8.39 -38.32 -10.50
N GLY A 607 -7.34 -37.69 -11.01
CA GLY A 607 -6.51 -36.75 -10.26
C GLY A 607 -7.06 -35.33 -10.16
N LEU A 608 -8.27 -35.07 -10.66
CA LEU A 608 -8.98 -33.81 -10.50
C LEU A 608 -10.08 -33.89 -9.42
N HIS A 609 -10.42 -32.73 -8.87
CA HIS A 609 -11.68 -32.56 -8.14
C HIS A 609 -12.85 -32.52 -9.13
N PRO A 610 -14.00 -33.16 -8.82
CA PRO A 610 -15.13 -33.16 -9.75
C PRO A 610 -15.68 -31.76 -10.00
N ILE A 611 -15.91 -31.47 -11.29
CA ILE A 611 -16.56 -30.24 -11.75
C ILE A 611 -17.98 -30.64 -12.19
N LEU A 612 -18.98 -30.33 -11.37
CA LEU A 612 -20.33 -30.91 -11.50
C LEU A 612 -21.24 -30.05 -12.39
N PRO A 613 -21.70 -30.56 -13.56
CA PRO A 613 -22.72 -29.87 -14.37
C PRO A 613 -24.03 -29.63 -13.62
N GLU A 614 -24.36 -30.53 -12.68
CA GLU A 614 -25.63 -30.51 -11.95
C GLU A 614 -25.77 -29.27 -11.06
N LEU A 615 -24.69 -28.53 -10.77
CA LEU A 615 -24.74 -27.25 -10.05
C LEU A 615 -25.60 -26.20 -10.76
N TRP A 616 -25.63 -26.19 -12.10
CA TRP A 616 -26.48 -25.29 -12.90
C TRP A 616 -27.95 -25.70 -12.92
N SER A 617 -28.27 -26.90 -12.44
CA SER A 617 -29.65 -27.38 -12.29
C SER A 617 -30.24 -27.10 -10.91
N LEU A 618 -29.45 -26.53 -9.99
CA LEU A 618 -29.92 -26.15 -8.67
C LEU A 618 -30.87 -24.94 -8.72
N PRO A 619 -31.77 -24.76 -7.74
CA PRO A 619 -32.59 -23.55 -7.67
C PRO A 619 -31.72 -22.27 -7.56
N ARG A 620 -31.96 -21.28 -8.43
CA ARG A 620 -31.21 -20.00 -8.49
C ARG A 620 -31.13 -19.24 -7.14
N ARG A 621 -32.10 -19.44 -6.26
CA ARG A 621 -32.15 -18.84 -4.91
C ARG A 621 -31.07 -19.36 -3.95
N LEU A 622 -30.40 -20.47 -4.28
CA LEU A 622 -29.33 -21.01 -3.43
C LEU A 622 -28.07 -20.15 -3.57
N PRO A 623 -27.40 -19.78 -2.46
CA PRO A 623 -26.25 -18.88 -2.52
C PRO A 623 -25.11 -19.37 -3.42
N LEU A 624 -24.84 -20.69 -3.42
CA LEU A 624 -23.78 -21.31 -4.21
C LEU A 624 -24.16 -21.57 -5.68
N HIS A 625 -25.39 -21.24 -6.11
CA HIS A 625 -25.79 -21.42 -7.49
C HIS A 625 -24.88 -20.59 -8.43
N PRO A 626 -24.39 -21.15 -9.55
CA PRO A 626 -23.41 -20.48 -10.42
C PRO A 626 -23.83 -19.12 -10.97
N SER A 627 -25.13 -18.84 -11.09
CA SER A 627 -25.62 -17.50 -11.49
C SER A 627 -25.18 -16.37 -10.56
N ASN A 628 -24.78 -16.69 -9.32
CA ASN A 628 -24.32 -15.73 -8.33
C ASN A 628 -22.81 -15.48 -8.40
N TRP A 629 -22.07 -16.27 -9.17
CA TRP A 629 -20.62 -16.11 -9.31
C TRP A 629 -20.32 -14.97 -10.28
N TYR A 630 -19.16 -14.34 -10.09
CA TYR A 630 -18.57 -13.40 -11.04
C TYR A 630 -18.56 -13.98 -12.46
N CYS A 631 -18.90 -13.17 -13.47
CA CYS A 631 -19.21 -13.61 -14.82
C CYS A 631 -18.07 -14.42 -15.47
N HIS A 632 -16.82 -13.97 -15.38
CA HIS A 632 -15.66 -14.71 -15.92
C HIS A 632 -15.56 -16.10 -15.33
N THR A 633 -15.60 -16.23 -14.00
CA THR A 633 -15.53 -17.52 -13.31
C THR A 633 -16.72 -18.40 -13.64
N ARG A 634 -17.93 -17.83 -13.67
CA ARG A 634 -19.16 -18.54 -14.06
C ARG A 634 -19.02 -19.19 -15.44
N LEU A 635 -18.56 -18.45 -16.45
CA LEU A 635 -18.49 -18.93 -17.83
C LEU A 635 -17.35 -19.94 -18.04
N ILE A 636 -16.19 -19.72 -17.41
CA ILE A 636 -15.07 -20.69 -17.46
C ILE A 636 -15.50 -22.03 -16.88
N TYR A 637 -16.07 -22.04 -15.66
CA TYR A 637 -16.48 -23.28 -15.01
C TYR A 637 -17.71 -23.93 -15.66
N MET A 638 -18.54 -23.16 -16.37
CA MET A 638 -19.64 -23.70 -17.18
C MET A 638 -19.11 -24.62 -18.28
N ALA A 639 -18.15 -24.13 -19.08
CA ALA A 639 -17.53 -24.93 -20.12
C ALA A 639 -16.72 -26.10 -19.54
N MET A 640 -15.93 -25.87 -18.48
CA MET A 640 -15.18 -26.94 -17.81
C MET A 640 -16.09 -28.04 -17.26
N ALA A 641 -17.28 -27.72 -16.74
CA ALA A 641 -18.23 -28.71 -16.26
C ALA A 641 -18.77 -29.58 -17.41
N ALA A 642 -19.15 -28.97 -18.53
CA ALA A 642 -19.61 -29.68 -19.73
C ALA A 642 -18.53 -30.65 -20.26
N ILE A 643 -17.28 -30.19 -20.32
CA ILE A 643 -16.12 -31.00 -20.73
C ILE A 643 -15.83 -32.13 -19.73
N TYR A 644 -15.79 -31.81 -18.43
CA TYR A 644 -15.51 -32.79 -17.37
C TYR A 644 -16.50 -33.96 -17.39
N ALA A 645 -17.77 -33.70 -17.72
CA ALA A 645 -18.78 -34.76 -17.84
C ALA A 645 -18.47 -35.81 -18.91
N ARG A 646 -17.69 -35.45 -19.94
CA ARG A 646 -17.24 -36.37 -21.00
C ARG A 646 -15.93 -37.06 -20.67
N ARG A 647 -15.07 -36.46 -19.83
CA ARG A 647 -13.72 -36.96 -19.48
C ARG A 647 -12.90 -37.34 -20.72
N PHE A 648 -12.96 -36.50 -21.74
CA PHE A 648 -12.24 -36.72 -22.99
C PHE A 648 -10.72 -36.72 -22.77
N GLN A 649 -10.01 -37.54 -23.54
CA GLN A 649 -8.55 -37.52 -23.63
C GLN A 649 -8.16 -37.74 -25.09
N THR A 650 -7.16 -37.02 -25.59
CA THR A 650 -6.60 -37.25 -26.93
C THR A 650 -5.98 -38.64 -27.04
N PRO A 651 -5.88 -39.22 -28.26
CA PRO A 651 -5.11 -40.44 -28.48
C PRO A 651 -3.65 -40.27 -28.09
N VAL A 652 -3.03 -41.33 -27.56
CA VAL A 652 -1.60 -41.35 -27.25
C VAL A 652 -0.80 -41.49 -28.54
N THR A 653 -0.41 -40.36 -29.13
CA THR A 653 0.53 -40.28 -30.25
C THR A 653 1.97 -40.47 -29.78
N SER A 654 2.93 -40.60 -30.71
CA SER A 654 4.36 -40.62 -30.37
C SER A 654 4.80 -39.38 -29.60
N MET A 655 4.26 -38.20 -29.96
CA MET A 655 4.52 -36.95 -29.25
C MET A 655 3.96 -36.96 -27.82
N ILE A 656 2.71 -37.43 -27.63
CA ILE A 656 2.11 -37.54 -26.29
C ILE A 656 2.87 -38.57 -25.43
N ALA A 657 3.30 -39.70 -26.01
CA ALA A 657 4.13 -40.67 -25.31
C ALA A 657 5.48 -40.07 -24.87
N SER A 658 6.16 -39.33 -25.76
CA SER A 658 7.39 -38.59 -25.43
C SER A 658 7.17 -37.61 -24.28
N LEU A 659 6.09 -36.82 -24.34
CA LEU A 659 5.74 -35.88 -23.27
C LEU A 659 5.48 -36.59 -21.94
N ARG A 660 4.84 -37.77 -21.93
CA ARG A 660 4.66 -38.56 -20.69
C ARG A 660 6.01 -38.96 -20.08
N GLU A 661 6.97 -39.40 -20.88
CA GLU A 661 8.32 -39.74 -20.40
C GLU A 661 9.05 -38.50 -19.85
N GLU A 662 8.93 -37.37 -20.54
CA GLU A 662 9.58 -36.11 -20.16
C GLU A 662 9.00 -35.53 -18.85
N LEU A 663 7.68 -35.54 -18.69
CA LEU A 663 6.95 -34.97 -17.55
C LEU A 663 6.88 -35.91 -16.35
N PHE A 664 6.94 -37.24 -16.58
CA PHE A 664 6.90 -38.26 -15.53
C PHE A 664 8.08 -39.24 -15.66
N PRO A 665 9.30 -38.84 -15.24
CA PRO A 665 10.50 -39.68 -15.37
C PRO A 665 10.42 -41.03 -14.63
N GLN A 666 9.55 -41.13 -13.62
CA GLN A 666 9.31 -42.36 -12.86
C GLN A 666 8.27 -43.27 -13.53
N GLY A 667 7.75 -42.89 -14.70
CA GLY A 667 6.69 -43.58 -15.45
C GLY A 667 5.30 -43.03 -15.13
N PHE A 668 4.57 -42.66 -16.20
CA PHE A 668 3.19 -42.16 -16.11
C PHE A 668 2.24 -43.14 -15.40
N GLU A 669 2.36 -44.43 -15.72
CA GLU A 669 1.50 -45.49 -15.15
C GLU A 669 1.75 -45.75 -13.66
N ASN A 670 2.88 -45.26 -13.11
CA ASN A 670 3.24 -45.42 -11.70
C ASN A 670 2.65 -44.33 -10.79
N VAL A 671 1.95 -43.34 -11.35
CA VAL A 671 1.40 -42.20 -10.61
C VAL A 671 0.02 -42.55 -10.03
N ASP A 672 -0.14 -42.46 -8.70
CA ASP A 672 -1.45 -42.49 -8.04
C ASP A 672 -2.18 -41.14 -8.23
N PHE A 673 -2.79 -40.96 -9.39
CA PHE A 673 -3.52 -39.73 -9.73
C PHE A 673 -4.59 -39.36 -8.69
N PRO A 674 -5.45 -40.26 -8.17
CA PRO A 674 -6.37 -39.94 -7.08
C PRO A 674 -5.75 -39.23 -5.87
N ALA A 675 -4.51 -39.60 -5.48
CA ALA A 675 -3.78 -38.97 -4.38
C ALA A 675 -3.26 -37.57 -4.73
N THR A 676 -3.14 -37.23 -6.02
CA THR A 676 -2.66 -35.92 -6.48
C THR A 676 -3.71 -34.81 -6.45
N ARG A 677 -5.01 -35.11 -6.23
CA ARG A 677 -6.09 -34.09 -6.30
C ARG A 677 -5.79 -32.81 -5.53
N ASN A 678 -5.32 -32.96 -4.29
CA ASN A 678 -4.99 -31.85 -3.39
C ASN A 678 -3.50 -31.45 -3.42
N ARG A 679 -2.67 -32.08 -4.25
CA ARG A 679 -1.27 -31.69 -4.44
C ARG A 679 -1.23 -30.41 -5.26
N LEU A 680 -0.56 -29.40 -4.72
CA LEU A 680 -0.44 -28.07 -5.30
C LEU A 680 0.95 -27.53 -4.96
N ARG A 681 1.59 -26.86 -5.91
CA ARG A 681 2.86 -26.18 -5.70
C ARG A 681 2.63 -24.94 -4.86
N GLU A 682 3.25 -24.89 -3.69
CA GLU A 682 3.07 -23.83 -2.71
C GLU A 682 3.35 -22.42 -3.26
N ALA A 683 4.34 -22.29 -4.14
CA ALA A 683 4.74 -21.02 -4.74
C ALA A 683 3.72 -20.48 -5.77
N ASP A 684 2.82 -21.31 -6.31
CA ASP A 684 1.77 -20.89 -7.24
C ASP A 684 0.48 -20.47 -6.50
N LEU A 685 0.42 -20.64 -5.16
CA LEU A 685 -0.82 -20.44 -4.39
C LEU A 685 -0.97 -19.02 -3.86
N PHE A 686 -1.91 -18.29 -4.44
CA PHE A 686 -2.45 -17.06 -3.88
C PHE A 686 -3.72 -17.32 -3.05
N ALA A 687 -4.74 -17.92 -3.66
CA ALA A 687 -6.01 -18.30 -3.07
C ALA A 687 -5.97 -19.77 -2.60
N ARG A 688 -5.38 -20.00 -1.44
CA ARG A 688 -5.28 -21.35 -0.87
C ARG A 688 -6.67 -21.97 -0.65
N PRO A 689 -6.88 -23.25 -1.03
CA PRO A 689 -8.14 -23.92 -0.76
C PRO A 689 -8.52 -23.83 0.71
N THR A 690 -9.67 -23.25 1.00
CA THR A 690 -10.14 -23.09 2.39
C THR A 690 -10.68 -24.41 2.95
N VAL A 691 -10.98 -24.45 4.25
CA VAL A 691 -11.69 -25.58 4.86
C VAL A 691 -13.07 -25.81 4.22
N TRP A 692 -13.73 -24.73 3.77
CA TRP A 692 -15.05 -24.79 3.14
C TRP A 692 -14.97 -25.34 1.74
N LEU A 693 -14.00 -24.89 0.93
CA LEU A 693 -13.77 -25.44 -0.39
C LEU A 693 -13.39 -26.92 -0.33
N ARG A 694 -12.49 -27.32 0.58
CA ARG A 694 -12.15 -28.73 0.77
C ARG A 694 -13.35 -29.59 1.17
N ALA A 695 -14.25 -29.06 2.00
CA ALA A 695 -15.51 -29.72 2.30
C ALA A 695 -16.42 -29.82 1.07
N GLY A 696 -16.51 -28.75 0.29
CA GLY A 696 -17.20 -28.71 -1.00
C GLY A 696 -16.67 -29.77 -1.97
N TYR A 697 -15.35 -29.92 -2.09
CA TYR A 697 -14.73 -30.97 -2.91
C TYR A 697 -15.07 -32.38 -2.43
N ARG A 698 -15.11 -32.64 -1.12
CA ARG A 698 -15.54 -33.94 -0.59
C ARG A 698 -17.01 -34.22 -0.92
N GLY A 699 -17.87 -33.20 -0.79
CA GLY A 699 -19.27 -33.27 -1.21
C GLY A 699 -19.39 -33.56 -2.71
N ALA A 700 -18.60 -32.87 -3.53
CA ALA A 700 -18.59 -33.07 -4.97
C ALA A 700 -18.12 -34.48 -5.35
N GLN A 701 -17.12 -35.03 -4.65
CA GLN A 701 -16.69 -36.43 -4.83
C GLN A 701 -17.78 -37.44 -4.45
N LEU A 702 -18.56 -37.17 -3.41
CA LEU A 702 -19.68 -38.02 -3.04
C LEU A 702 -20.77 -37.98 -4.11
N LEU A 703 -21.14 -36.79 -4.57
CA LEU A 703 -22.12 -36.61 -5.65
C LEU A 703 -21.64 -37.27 -6.95
N GLU A 704 -20.36 -37.13 -7.28
CA GLU A 704 -19.73 -37.76 -8.45
C GLU A 704 -19.75 -39.29 -8.39
N ARG A 705 -19.81 -39.91 -7.21
CA ARG A 705 -19.96 -41.37 -7.09
C ARG A 705 -21.40 -41.85 -7.31
N PHE A 706 -22.37 -41.00 -6.99
CA PHE A 706 -23.80 -41.36 -6.97
C PHE A 706 -24.64 -40.60 -8.01
N HIS A 707 -24.01 -39.92 -8.96
CA HIS A 707 -24.72 -39.07 -9.90
C HIS A 707 -25.69 -39.88 -10.80
N GLY A 708 -26.86 -39.29 -11.08
CA GLY A 708 -27.79 -39.86 -12.03
C GLY A 708 -27.36 -39.59 -13.47
N LYS A 709 -27.13 -40.64 -14.28
CA LYS A 709 -26.72 -40.50 -15.69
C LYS A 709 -27.67 -39.61 -16.52
N ARG A 710 -28.98 -39.76 -16.31
CA ARG A 710 -30.02 -38.96 -17.00
C ARG A 710 -30.00 -37.49 -16.57
N LEU A 711 -29.78 -37.23 -15.28
CA LEU A 711 -29.68 -35.85 -14.78
C LEU A 711 -28.44 -35.18 -15.36
N ARG A 712 -27.29 -35.87 -15.32
CA ARG A 712 -26.05 -35.39 -15.92
C ARG A 712 -26.19 -35.03 -17.39
N ALA A 713 -26.75 -35.93 -18.20
CA ALA A 713 -26.98 -35.68 -19.61
C ALA A 713 -27.82 -34.42 -19.82
N ARG A 714 -28.97 -34.30 -19.12
CA ARG A 714 -29.82 -33.10 -19.19
C ARG A 714 -29.11 -31.82 -18.75
N SER A 715 -28.30 -31.89 -17.69
CA SER A 715 -27.52 -30.75 -17.22
C SER A 715 -26.49 -30.34 -18.28
N VAL A 716 -25.79 -31.29 -18.89
CA VAL A 716 -24.83 -31.02 -19.99
C VAL A 716 -25.54 -30.41 -21.20
N ASP A 717 -26.67 -30.95 -21.64
CA ASP A 717 -27.44 -30.40 -22.77
C ASP A 717 -27.87 -28.94 -22.50
N ALA A 718 -28.25 -28.65 -21.25
CA ALA A 718 -28.58 -27.28 -20.82
C ALA A 718 -27.36 -26.36 -20.83
N LEU A 719 -26.18 -26.85 -20.39
CA LEU A 719 -24.93 -26.08 -20.46
C LEU A 719 -24.53 -25.79 -21.91
N ILE A 720 -24.63 -26.78 -22.80
CA ILE A 720 -24.31 -26.63 -24.22
C ILE A 720 -25.25 -25.61 -24.87
N SER A 721 -26.55 -25.67 -24.57
CA SER A 721 -27.53 -24.67 -25.02
C SER A 721 -27.16 -23.27 -24.54
N GLN A 722 -26.69 -23.14 -23.29
CA GLN A 722 -26.26 -21.87 -22.72
C GLN A 722 -24.95 -21.36 -23.34
N ILE A 723 -23.99 -22.25 -23.65
CA ILE A 723 -22.74 -21.91 -24.35
C ILE A 723 -23.04 -21.39 -25.75
N LYS A 724 -23.96 -22.03 -26.49
CA LYS A 724 -24.39 -21.54 -27.81
C LYS A 724 -25.04 -20.16 -27.72
N TRP A 725 -25.90 -19.96 -26.74
CA TRP A 725 -26.51 -18.64 -26.51
C TRP A 725 -25.46 -17.57 -26.21
N GLU A 726 -24.46 -17.90 -25.39
CA GLU A 726 -23.35 -17.01 -25.06
C GLU A 726 -22.51 -16.66 -26.31
N LEU A 727 -22.19 -17.63 -27.16
CA LEU A 727 -21.48 -17.37 -28.42
C LEU A 727 -22.31 -16.50 -29.37
N ASN A 728 -23.59 -16.80 -29.56
CA ASN A 728 -24.45 -16.04 -30.46
C ASN A 728 -24.67 -14.58 -30.03
N THR A 729 -24.48 -14.26 -28.75
CA THR A 729 -24.60 -12.88 -28.22
C THR A 729 -23.27 -12.14 -28.12
N THR A 730 -22.17 -12.78 -28.51
CA THR A 730 -20.80 -12.24 -28.44
C THR A 730 -20.07 -12.38 -29.78
N ASP A 731 -20.82 -12.47 -30.89
CA ASP A 731 -20.29 -12.74 -32.24
C ASP A 731 -19.27 -13.89 -32.26
N HIS A 732 -19.55 -14.91 -31.44
CA HIS A 732 -18.76 -16.12 -31.24
C HIS A 732 -17.37 -15.93 -30.63
N THR A 733 -17.10 -14.77 -30.02
CA THR A 733 -15.82 -14.47 -29.36
C THR A 733 -15.77 -14.82 -27.88
N SER A 734 -16.93 -14.96 -27.23
CA SER A 734 -17.09 -15.08 -25.76
C SER A 734 -16.59 -13.85 -24.99
N ILE A 735 -16.82 -13.82 -23.67
CA ILE A 735 -16.33 -12.71 -22.81
C ILE A 735 -14.81 -12.58 -22.80
N SER A 736 -14.08 -13.67 -23.04
CA SER A 736 -12.62 -13.71 -23.00
C SER A 736 -12.10 -14.91 -23.80
N PRO A 737 -10.84 -14.86 -24.24
CA PRO A 737 -10.21 -15.99 -24.91
C PRO A 737 -10.19 -17.28 -24.07
N VAL A 738 -10.05 -17.19 -22.74
CA VAL A 738 -10.09 -18.38 -21.86
C VAL A 738 -11.42 -19.12 -21.99
N SER A 739 -12.53 -18.38 -21.86
CA SER A 739 -13.87 -18.95 -22.05
C SER A 739 -14.12 -19.37 -23.49
N GLY A 740 -13.60 -18.64 -24.48
CA GLY A 740 -13.75 -18.95 -25.90
C GLY A 740 -13.14 -20.30 -26.26
N LEU A 741 -11.88 -20.53 -25.89
CA LEU A 741 -11.19 -21.81 -26.11
C LEU A 741 -11.94 -22.98 -25.45
N LEU A 742 -12.44 -22.80 -24.23
CA LEU A 742 -13.19 -23.82 -23.52
C LEU A 742 -14.60 -24.05 -24.10
N ASN A 743 -15.28 -23.00 -24.55
CA ASN A 743 -16.58 -23.11 -25.20
C ASN A 743 -16.46 -23.90 -26.52
N ILE A 744 -15.44 -23.62 -27.32
CA ILE A 744 -15.12 -24.37 -28.54
C ILE A 744 -14.91 -25.85 -28.21
N LEU A 745 -14.09 -26.18 -27.20
CA LEU A 745 -13.88 -27.57 -26.77
C LEU A 745 -15.17 -28.23 -26.31
N ALA A 746 -15.99 -27.54 -25.53
CA ALA A 746 -17.25 -28.08 -25.03
C ALA A 746 -18.22 -28.39 -26.18
N LEU A 747 -18.34 -27.49 -27.17
CA LEU A 747 -19.16 -27.71 -28.36
C LEU A 747 -18.59 -28.82 -29.23
N TRP A 748 -17.31 -28.80 -29.57
CA TRP A 748 -16.68 -29.83 -30.39
C TRP A 748 -16.80 -31.24 -29.78
N LEU A 749 -16.64 -31.37 -28.46
CA LEU A 749 -16.85 -32.64 -27.76
C LEU A 749 -18.31 -33.09 -27.75
N HIS A 750 -19.24 -32.15 -27.84
CA HIS A 750 -20.65 -32.45 -27.95
C HIS A 750 -21.02 -32.88 -29.37
N ASP A 751 -20.63 -32.07 -30.36
CA ASP A 751 -20.85 -32.23 -31.78
C ASP A 751 -19.70 -31.54 -32.57
N PRO A 752 -18.78 -32.31 -33.19
CA PRO A 752 -17.67 -31.76 -33.96
C PRO A 752 -18.08 -30.92 -35.18
N ASP A 753 -19.27 -31.17 -35.72
CA ASP A 753 -19.81 -30.51 -36.91
C ASP A 753 -20.70 -29.30 -36.55
N ASP A 754 -20.69 -28.90 -35.27
CA ASP A 754 -21.50 -27.79 -34.78
C ASP A 754 -21.10 -26.46 -35.46
N PRO A 755 -22.04 -25.76 -36.13
CA PRO A 755 -21.73 -24.53 -36.86
C PRO A 755 -21.28 -23.39 -35.93
N ASP A 756 -21.77 -23.34 -34.69
CA ASP A 756 -21.33 -22.33 -33.72
C ASP A 756 -19.88 -22.60 -33.29
N CYS A 757 -19.48 -23.86 -33.21
CA CYS A 757 -18.09 -24.24 -32.94
C CYS A 757 -17.15 -23.80 -34.06
N GLN A 758 -17.54 -24.02 -35.33
CA GLN A 758 -16.74 -23.61 -36.49
C GLN A 758 -16.56 -22.09 -36.54
N ARG A 759 -17.66 -21.35 -36.37
CA ARG A 759 -17.61 -19.88 -36.36
C ARG A 759 -16.77 -19.34 -35.19
N ALA A 760 -16.88 -19.94 -34.00
CA ALA A 760 -16.07 -19.53 -32.86
C ALA A 760 -14.57 -19.77 -33.08
N LEU A 761 -14.20 -20.85 -33.78
CA LEU A 761 -12.81 -21.09 -34.19
C LEU A 761 -12.29 -20.01 -35.12
N ASP A 762 -13.08 -19.62 -36.12
CA ASP A 762 -12.70 -18.58 -37.09
C ASP A 762 -12.54 -17.21 -36.40
N GLN A 763 -13.34 -16.95 -35.36
CA GLN A 763 -13.31 -15.69 -34.61
C GLN A 763 -12.18 -15.60 -33.56
N LEU A 764 -11.44 -16.69 -33.28
CA LEU A 764 -10.32 -16.65 -32.33
C LEU A 764 -9.21 -15.70 -32.77
N ASP A 765 -9.04 -15.50 -34.08
CA ASP A 765 -8.02 -14.60 -34.64
C ASP A 765 -8.21 -13.14 -34.20
N LEU A 766 -9.42 -12.73 -33.81
CA LEU A 766 -9.67 -11.39 -33.25
C LEU A 766 -8.90 -11.13 -31.95
N TRP A 767 -8.62 -12.19 -31.19
CA TRP A 767 -7.83 -12.11 -29.95
C TRP A 767 -6.32 -12.09 -30.21
N PHE A 768 -5.86 -12.28 -31.44
CA PHE A 768 -4.43 -12.24 -31.75
C PHE A 768 -3.92 -10.82 -31.92
N TRP A 769 -2.73 -10.58 -31.38
CA TRP A 769 -1.87 -9.46 -31.70
C TRP A 769 -0.59 -10.00 -32.36
N GLU A 770 -0.23 -9.41 -33.50
CA GLU A 770 0.90 -9.85 -34.31
C GLU A 770 1.78 -8.67 -34.68
N ASP A 771 3.08 -8.84 -34.47
CA ASP A 771 4.10 -7.92 -34.97
C ASP A 771 5.41 -8.68 -35.23
N GLU A 772 6.35 -8.02 -35.89
CA GLU A 772 7.63 -8.61 -36.26
C GLU A 772 8.54 -8.88 -35.06
N GLU A 773 8.48 -8.07 -34.00
CA GLU A 773 9.39 -8.13 -32.86
C GLU A 773 9.01 -9.27 -31.90
N ARG A 774 7.74 -9.34 -31.51
CA ARG A 774 7.21 -10.23 -30.49
C ARG A 774 6.44 -11.42 -31.06
N GLY A 775 6.22 -11.45 -32.37
CA GLY A 775 5.53 -12.55 -33.04
C GLY A 775 4.02 -12.55 -32.79
N ALA A 776 3.41 -13.74 -32.75
CA ALA A 776 1.96 -13.93 -32.70
C ALA A 776 1.54 -14.42 -31.32
N ARG A 777 0.63 -13.69 -30.68
CA ARG A 777 0.17 -13.99 -29.32
C ARG A 777 -1.28 -13.64 -29.13
N MET A 778 -1.97 -14.43 -28.31
CA MET A 778 -3.36 -14.16 -27.96
C MET A 778 -3.40 -13.22 -26.75
N THR A 779 -4.06 -12.07 -26.89
CA THR A 779 -4.17 -11.05 -25.84
C THR A 779 -5.16 -11.47 -24.75
N GLY A 780 -5.06 -10.88 -23.55
CA GLY A 780 -6.04 -11.14 -22.48
C GLY A 780 -7.41 -10.52 -22.76
N ALA A 781 -7.42 -9.40 -23.46
CA ALA A 781 -8.60 -8.70 -23.95
C ALA A 781 -8.23 -7.79 -25.15
N ARG A 782 -9.25 -7.17 -25.74
CA ARG A 782 -9.15 -6.09 -26.74
C ARG A 782 -9.72 -4.83 -26.10
N SER A 783 -9.21 -3.64 -26.42
CA SER A 783 -9.49 -2.41 -25.64
C SER A 783 -9.99 -1.24 -26.49
N ALA A 784 -10.40 -1.48 -27.74
CA ALA A 784 -10.77 -0.40 -28.67
C ALA A 784 -11.74 0.65 -28.11
N SER A 785 -12.84 0.25 -27.43
CA SER A 785 -13.79 1.22 -26.87
C SER A 785 -13.20 1.93 -25.64
N TRP A 786 -12.48 1.20 -24.78
CA TRP A 786 -11.82 1.75 -23.60
C TRP A 786 -10.77 2.80 -23.96
N ASP A 787 -9.84 2.46 -24.85
CA ASP A 787 -8.76 3.33 -25.28
C ASP A 787 -9.28 4.52 -26.08
N THR A 788 -10.27 4.31 -26.96
CA THR A 788 -10.91 5.42 -27.68
C THR A 788 -11.61 6.40 -26.72
N GLY A 789 -12.28 5.90 -25.69
CA GLY A 789 -12.92 6.74 -24.68
C GLY A 789 -11.93 7.67 -23.98
N PHE A 790 -10.79 7.15 -23.53
CA PHE A 790 -9.73 7.96 -22.91
C PHE A 790 -8.98 8.85 -23.90
N ALA A 791 -8.73 8.39 -25.12
CA ALA A 791 -8.08 9.19 -26.16
C ALA A 791 -8.91 10.42 -26.54
N LEU A 792 -10.24 10.28 -26.63
CA LEU A 792 -11.15 11.42 -26.83
C LEU A 792 -11.06 12.41 -25.68
N GLN A 793 -11.13 11.94 -24.42
CA GLN A 793 -10.98 12.82 -23.26
C GLN A 793 -9.65 13.59 -23.28
N ALA A 794 -8.54 12.90 -23.57
CA ALA A 794 -7.22 13.52 -23.64
C ALA A 794 -7.12 14.55 -24.76
N LEU A 795 -7.53 14.21 -25.99
CA LEU A 795 -7.45 15.11 -27.15
C LEU A 795 -8.39 16.32 -27.05
N SER A 796 -9.53 16.18 -26.36
CA SER A 796 -10.46 17.27 -26.10
C SER A 796 -9.88 18.40 -25.25
N THR A 797 -8.79 18.16 -24.53
CA THR A 797 -8.08 19.21 -23.77
C THR A 797 -7.17 20.08 -24.64
N VAL A 798 -6.87 19.65 -25.87
CA VAL A 798 -5.99 20.37 -26.83
C VAL A 798 -6.64 20.59 -28.20
N PRO A 799 -7.89 21.07 -28.29
CA PRO A 799 -8.68 21.05 -29.53
C PRO A 799 -8.16 21.99 -30.62
N ARG A 800 -7.24 22.90 -30.29
CA ARG A 800 -6.67 23.88 -31.22
C ARG A 800 -5.45 23.36 -31.97
N LEU A 801 -4.88 22.23 -31.57
CA LEU A 801 -3.75 21.62 -32.28
C LEU A 801 -4.20 21.05 -33.63
N GLY A 802 -3.32 21.14 -34.63
CA GLY A 802 -3.60 20.65 -35.98
C GLY A 802 -3.94 19.16 -35.98
N GLY A 803 -4.93 18.75 -36.78
CA GLY A 803 -5.38 17.36 -36.88
C GLY A 803 -6.30 16.88 -35.74
N VAL A 804 -6.26 17.50 -34.56
CA VAL A 804 -7.07 17.10 -33.39
C VAL A 804 -8.58 17.16 -33.65
N PRO A 805 -9.17 18.24 -34.22
CA PRO A 805 -10.61 18.27 -34.51
C PRO A 805 -11.07 17.14 -35.44
N ASP A 806 -10.22 16.75 -36.37
CA ASP A 806 -10.49 15.69 -37.34
C ASP A 806 -10.47 14.30 -36.68
N ALA A 807 -9.46 14.07 -35.84
CA ALA A 807 -9.34 12.85 -35.07
C ALA A 807 -10.46 12.68 -34.04
N LEU A 808 -10.83 13.75 -33.32
CA LEU A 808 -11.99 13.76 -32.42
C LEU A 808 -13.27 13.35 -33.16
N ARG A 809 -13.52 13.96 -34.34
CA ARG A 809 -14.70 13.62 -35.15
C ARG A 809 -14.73 12.15 -35.55
N ARG A 810 -13.61 11.61 -36.03
CA ARG A 810 -13.49 10.18 -36.39
C ARG A 810 -13.66 9.26 -35.19
N GLY A 811 -12.99 9.56 -34.07
CA GLY A 811 -13.08 8.77 -32.84
C GLY A 811 -14.47 8.77 -32.23
N SER A 812 -15.16 9.92 -32.21
CA SER A 812 -16.57 9.98 -31.79
C SER A 812 -17.47 9.22 -32.76
N ALA A 813 -17.21 9.26 -34.07
CA ALA A 813 -17.96 8.47 -35.03
C ALA A 813 -17.81 6.97 -34.79
N PHE A 814 -16.57 6.48 -34.60
CA PHE A 814 -16.30 5.11 -34.21
C PHE A 814 -17.04 4.75 -32.92
N LEU A 815 -16.81 5.50 -31.84
CA LEU A 815 -17.30 5.14 -30.51
C LEU A 815 -18.84 5.13 -30.43
N ARG A 816 -19.53 5.98 -31.19
CA ARG A 816 -21.00 5.91 -31.33
C ARG A 816 -21.47 4.58 -31.93
N THR A 817 -20.74 4.03 -32.90
CA THR A 817 -21.10 2.72 -33.50
C THR A 817 -20.90 1.54 -32.54
N GLN A 818 -20.21 1.77 -31.41
CA GLN A 818 -19.91 0.75 -30.40
C GLN A 818 -20.97 0.65 -29.30
N GLN A 819 -21.96 1.56 -29.24
CA GLN A 819 -23.07 1.40 -28.31
C GLN A 819 -23.91 0.18 -28.70
N ILE A 820 -24.28 -0.64 -27.72
CA ILE A 820 -25.21 -1.75 -27.96
C ILE A 820 -26.64 -1.19 -28.04
N GLU A 821 -27.24 -1.24 -29.22
CA GLU A 821 -28.57 -0.67 -29.49
C GLU A 821 -29.71 -1.61 -29.06
N ASP A 822 -29.49 -2.92 -29.16
CA ASP A 822 -30.51 -3.94 -28.95
C ASP A 822 -30.23 -4.85 -27.76
N SER A 823 -31.31 -5.33 -27.12
CA SER A 823 -31.23 -6.38 -26.10
C SER A 823 -31.14 -7.78 -26.74
N PHE A 824 -30.70 -8.77 -25.97
CA PHE A 824 -30.64 -10.16 -26.41
C PHE A 824 -31.83 -10.98 -25.86
N PRO A 825 -32.67 -11.61 -26.71
CA PRO A 825 -33.72 -12.51 -26.23
C PRO A 825 -33.14 -13.63 -25.34
N GLY A 826 -33.74 -13.87 -24.18
CA GLY A 826 -33.28 -14.91 -23.25
C GLY A 826 -32.16 -14.51 -22.28
N PHE A 827 -31.77 -13.22 -22.23
CA PHE A 827 -30.67 -12.75 -21.38
C PHE A 827 -30.84 -13.10 -19.89
N ARG A 828 -32.07 -13.09 -19.37
CA ARG A 828 -32.36 -13.41 -17.96
C ARG A 828 -32.17 -14.89 -17.66
N GLU A 829 -32.53 -15.74 -18.60
CA GLU A 829 -32.36 -17.19 -18.54
C GLU A 829 -30.86 -17.53 -18.55
N ALA A 830 -30.07 -16.81 -19.34
CA ALA A 830 -28.62 -16.94 -19.44
C ALA A 830 -27.82 -16.23 -18.34
N TYR A 831 -28.49 -15.63 -17.35
CA TYR A 831 -27.86 -14.90 -16.24
C TYR A 831 -27.07 -13.66 -16.66
N ARG A 832 -27.49 -12.97 -17.72
CA ARG A 832 -26.93 -11.70 -18.16
C ARG A 832 -27.75 -10.53 -17.64
N ASN A 833 -27.13 -9.35 -17.57
CA ASN A 833 -27.86 -8.09 -17.57
C ASN A 833 -28.27 -7.75 -19.01
N ASP A 834 -29.34 -6.96 -19.16
CA ASP A 834 -29.71 -6.41 -20.47
C ASP A 834 -28.59 -5.46 -20.94
N PRO A 835 -27.95 -5.72 -22.09
CA PRO A 835 -26.77 -4.99 -22.55
C PRO A 835 -27.10 -3.66 -23.23
N GLN A 836 -28.38 -3.43 -23.57
CA GLN A 836 -28.80 -2.24 -24.30
C GLN A 836 -28.34 -0.96 -23.59
N GLY A 837 -27.73 -0.08 -24.37
CA GLY A 837 -27.20 1.21 -23.95
C GLY A 837 -25.74 1.18 -23.49
N GLY A 838 -25.15 0.00 -23.26
CA GLY A 838 -23.79 -0.13 -22.75
C GLY A 838 -22.71 -0.20 -23.83
N TRP A 839 -21.47 0.05 -23.42
CA TRP A 839 -20.25 -0.16 -24.21
C TRP A 839 -19.41 -1.28 -23.60
N CYS A 840 -18.85 -2.12 -24.46
CA CYS A 840 -17.90 -3.15 -24.09
C CYS A 840 -16.52 -2.53 -23.83
N PHE A 841 -15.64 -3.30 -23.19
CA PHE A 841 -14.22 -2.93 -23.08
C PHE A 841 -13.53 -3.00 -24.46
N ALA A 842 -13.84 -4.04 -25.23
CA ALA A 842 -13.47 -4.21 -26.64
C ALA A 842 -14.48 -3.51 -27.58
N GLY A 843 -14.64 -3.99 -28.82
CA GLY A 843 -15.72 -3.53 -29.71
C GLY A 843 -17.09 -4.10 -29.32
N LYS A 844 -18.19 -3.57 -29.88
CA LYS A 844 -19.55 -4.02 -29.60
C LYS A 844 -19.80 -5.51 -29.87
N TRP A 845 -19.02 -6.11 -30.76
CA TRP A 845 -19.06 -7.54 -31.08
C TRP A 845 -18.82 -8.41 -29.84
N HIS A 846 -18.10 -7.90 -28.83
CA HIS A 846 -17.82 -8.58 -27.57
C HIS A 846 -19.10 -8.85 -26.75
N GLY A 847 -20.15 -8.05 -26.95
CA GLY A 847 -21.48 -8.23 -26.36
C GLY A 847 -21.57 -8.09 -24.84
N TRP A 848 -20.45 -7.87 -24.13
CA TRP A 848 -20.38 -7.70 -22.68
C TRP A 848 -20.05 -6.26 -22.30
N PRO A 849 -21.08 -5.39 -22.21
CA PRO A 849 -20.86 -4.04 -21.76
C PRO A 849 -20.44 -3.98 -20.29
N VAL A 850 -19.65 -2.97 -19.96
CA VAL A 850 -19.09 -2.73 -18.62
C VAL A 850 -19.48 -1.32 -18.18
N THR A 851 -19.75 -1.15 -16.88
CA THR A 851 -20.24 0.12 -16.32
C THR A 851 -19.24 1.27 -16.51
N ASP A 852 -17.95 1.05 -16.23
CA ASP A 852 -16.88 2.02 -16.45
C ASP A 852 -16.62 2.27 -17.94
N CYS A 853 -16.60 1.24 -18.78
CA CYS A 853 -16.43 1.41 -20.22
C CYS A 853 -17.57 2.26 -20.81
N THR A 854 -18.80 2.02 -20.36
CA THR A 854 -19.97 2.84 -20.72
C THR A 854 -19.81 4.27 -20.24
N ALA A 855 -19.37 4.46 -18.99
CA ALA A 855 -19.16 5.77 -18.41
C ALA A 855 -18.07 6.57 -19.13
N GLU A 856 -16.88 6.01 -19.32
CA GLU A 856 -15.75 6.68 -19.97
C GLU A 856 -16.03 6.93 -21.47
N ALA A 857 -16.83 6.08 -22.13
CA ALA A 857 -17.30 6.35 -23.48
C ALA A 857 -18.26 7.55 -23.54
N VAL A 858 -19.21 7.65 -22.60
CA VAL A 858 -20.12 8.80 -22.48
C VAL A 858 -19.33 10.08 -22.20
N VAL A 859 -18.40 10.05 -21.24
CA VAL A 859 -17.54 11.21 -20.91
C VAL A 859 -16.71 11.62 -22.13
N GLY A 860 -16.07 10.67 -22.82
CA GLY A 860 -15.29 10.94 -24.03
C GLY A 860 -16.11 11.53 -25.17
N LEU A 861 -17.32 11.01 -25.42
CA LEU A 861 -18.21 11.54 -26.46
C LEU A 861 -18.66 12.98 -26.15
N LEU A 862 -19.07 13.24 -24.90
CA LEU A 862 -19.50 14.58 -24.47
C LEU A 862 -18.33 15.58 -24.44
N ALA A 863 -17.11 15.13 -24.13
CA ALA A 863 -15.92 15.96 -24.19
C ALA A 863 -15.52 16.32 -25.63
N ALA A 864 -15.71 15.40 -26.59
CA ALA A 864 -15.32 15.59 -27.98
C ALA A 864 -16.31 16.49 -28.76
N ASP A 865 -17.61 16.21 -28.65
CA ASP A 865 -18.65 17.01 -29.29
C ASP A 865 -19.99 16.86 -28.54
N ARG A 866 -20.30 17.86 -27.72
CA ARG A 866 -21.56 17.91 -26.95
C ARG A 866 -22.80 17.87 -27.84
N THR A 867 -22.74 18.35 -29.08
CA THR A 867 -23.94 18.46 -29.93
C THR A 867 -24.29 17.17 -30.67
N ALA A 868 -23.39 16.19 -30.68
CA ALA A 868 -23.48 15.03 -31.54
C ALA A 868 -23.97 13.73 -30.86
N VAL A 869 -24.35 13.78 -29.58
CA VAL A 869 -24.84 12.59 -28.84
C VAL A 869 -26.35 12.71 -28.62
N PRO A 870 -27.18 11.81 -29.19
CA PRO A 870 -28.63 11.86 -28.99
C PRO A 870 -29.04 11.61 -27.53
N GLU A 871 -30.05 12.34 -27.04
CA GLU A 871 -30.61 12.13 -25.69
C GLU A 871 -31.07 10.68 -25.45
N THR A 872 -31.57 10.00 -26.48
CA THR A 872 -31.99 8.60 -26.41
C THR A 872 -30.81 7.68 -26.08
N ALA A 873 -29.68 7.87 -26.74
CA ALA A 873 -28.44 7.14 -26.50
C ALA A 873 -27.93 7.36 -25.07
N LEU A 874 -27.96 8.60 -24.57
CA LEU A 874 -27.60 8.93 -23.19
C LEU A 874 -28.55 8.27 -22.18
N ARG A 875 -29.86 8.29 -22.44
CA ARG A 875 -30.86 7.66 -21.57
C ARG A 875 -30.66 6.16 -21.45
N ASP A 876 -30.30 5.50 -22.54
CA ASP A 876 -30.01 4.06 -22.55
C ASP A 876 -28.69 3.77 -21.82
N ALA A 877 -27.66 4.59 -21.99
CA ALA A 877 -26.40 4.49 -21.24
C ALA A 877 -26.60 4.65 -19.73
N VAL A 878 -27.38 5.66 -19.31
CA VAL A 878 -27.77 5.87 -17.90
C VAL A 878 -28.49 4.63 -17.36
N ARG A 879 -29.47 4.11 -18.11
CA ARG A 879 -30.21 2.90 -17.72
C ARG A 879 -29.27 1.69 -17.56
N PHE A 880 -28.30 1.52 -18.48
CA PHE A 880 -27.33 0.45 -18.38
C PHE A 880 -26.47 0.57 -17.12
N MET A 881 -25.86 1.73 -16.87
CA MET A 881 -25.01 1.95 -15.69
C MET A 881 -25.77 1.64 -14.39
N LEU A 882 -27.02 2.11 -14.25
CA LEU A 882 -27.84 1.86 -13.05
C LEU A 882 -28.12 0.38 -12.78
N ARG A 883 -28.04 -0.50 -13.78
CA ARG A 883 -28.18 -1.96 -13.60
C ARG A 883 -26.96 -2.59 -12.92
N GLY A 884 -25.80 -1.93 -13.00
CA GLY A 884 -24.56 -2.36 -12.35
C GLY A 884 -24.40 -1.84 -10.91
N GLN A 885 -25.34 -1.05 -10.40
CA GLN A 885 -25.26 -0.54 -9.03
C GLN A 885 -25.58 -1.63 -8.01
N ASN A 886 -24.71 -1.75 -7.01
CA ASN A 886 -24.84 -2.64 -5.87
C ASN A 886 -25.67 -2.01 -4.76
N ARG A 887 -26.16 -2.87 -3.84
CA ARG A 887 -26.98 -2.43 -2.70
C ARG A 887 -26.24 -1.56 -1.70
N ASP A 888 -24.92 -1.59 -1.71
CA ASP A 888 -24.06 -0.75 -0.86
C ASP A 888 -23.85 0.66 -1.45
N GLY A 889 -24.32 0.91 -2.67
CA GLY A 889 -24.25 2.21 -3.36
C GLY A 889 -23.15 2.31 -4.41
N GLY A 890 -22.14 1.43 -4.36
CA GLY A 890 -21.09 1.37 -5.38
C GLY A 890 -21.54 0.62 -6.65
N PHE A 891 -20.71 0.62 -7.69
CA PHE A 891 -20.98 -0.06 -8.96
C PHE A 891 -19.99 -1.22 -9.16
N GLY A 892 -20.51 -2.36 -9.63
CA GLY A 892 -19.70 -3.46 -10.16
C GLY A 892 -19.30 -3.23 -11.61
N SER A 893 -18.50 -4.12 -12.18
CA SER A 893 -18.00 -3.94 -13.56
C SER A 893 -19.03 -4.39 -14.59
N TYR A 894 -19.21 -5.69 -14.79
CA TYR A 894 -20.14 -6.25 -15.78
C TYR A 894 -21.57 -6.34 -15.23
N GLU A 895 -21.69 -6.67 -13.95
CA GLU A 895 -22.97 -6.96 -13.30
C GLU A 895 -23.05 -6.25 -11.93
N ALA A 896 -24.23 -6.29 -11.31
CA ALA A 896 -24.35 -6.03 -9.89
C ALA A 896 -24.16 -7.34 -9.10
N GLN A 897 -23.61 -7.22 -7.89
CA GLN A 897 -23.47 -8.29 -6.90
C GLN A 897 -24.81 -8.99 -6.65
N ARG A 898 -24.86 -10.29 -6.97
CA ARG A 898 -26.08 -11.10 -6.87
C ARG A 898 -26.28 -11.79 -5.53
N SER A 899 -25.22 -11.91 -4.73
CA SER A 899 -25.24 -12.63 -3.46
C SER A 899 -24.39 -11.93 -2.41
N VAL A 900 -24.94 -11.81 -1.20
CA VAL A 900 -24.23 -11.32 0.00
C VAL A 900 -23.46 -12.45 0.72
N PHE A 901 -23.58 -13.68 0.21
CA PHE A 901 -22.83 -14.81 0.74
C PHE A 901 -21.36 -14.71 0.33
N ASP A 902 -20.46 -15.01 1.25
CA ASP A 902 -19.00 -14.95 1.06
C ASP A 902 -18.53 -16.10 0.14
N LEU A 903 -18.68 -15.92 -1.17
CA LEU A 903 -18.34 -16.89 -2.20
C LEU A 903 -16.82 -17.11 -2.33
N GLU A 904 -15.99 -16.14 -1.92
CA GLU A 904 -14.52 -16.26 -1.98
C GLU A 904 -13.99 -17.41 -1.12
N ARG A 905 -14.73 -17.84 -0.10
CA ARG A 905 -14.38 -19.07 0.67
C ARG A 905 -14.38 -20.32 -0.19
N PHE A 906 -15.05 -20.30 -1.33
CA PHE A 906 -15.16 -21.39 -2.29
C PHE A 906 -14.34 -21.15 -3.57
N ASN A 907 -13.44 -20.16 -3.58
CA ASN A 907 -12.61 -19.85 -4.73
C ASN A 907 -11.67 -21.02 -5.09
N PRO A 908 -11.87 -21.70 -6.23
CA PRO A 908 -11.04 -22.83 -6.65
C PRO A 908 -9.90 -22.44 -7.59
N ALA A 909 -9.71 -21.14 -7.86
CA ALA A 909 -8.80 -20.66 -8.89
C ALA A 909 -7.32 -20.68 -8.48
N GLU A 910 -7.01 -20.89 -7.18
CA GLU A 910 -5.69 -21.15 -6.59
C GLU A 910 -4.63 -20.04 -6.80
N MET A 911 -4.34 -19.68 -8.05
CA MET A 911 -3.45 -18.62 -8.49
C MET A 911 -4.10 -17.23 -8.48
N PHE A 912 -5.44 -17.16 -8.52
CA PHE A 912 -6.21 -15.90 -8.64
C PHE A 912 -7.04 -15.63 -7.39
N GLY A 913 -7.03 -14.39 -6.91
CA GLY A 913 -7.84 -13.95 -5.76
C GLY A 913 -9.02 -13.06 -6.18
N GLU A 914 -10.04 -12.96 -5.31
CA GLU A 914 -11.20 -12.07 -5.53
C GLU A 914 -11.92 -12.34 -6.87
N SER A 915 -12.08 -13.63 -7.22
CA SER A 915 -12.58 -14.04 -8.53
C SER A 915 -13.95 -14.71 -8.50
N MET A 916 -14.59 -14.87 -7.33
CA MET A 916 -15.90 -15.49 -7.21
C MET A 916 -17.04 -14.47 -7.14
N THR A 917 -16.77 -13.22 -6.73
CA THR A 917 -17.79 -12.23 -6.41
C THR A 917 -17.62 -10.96 -7.23
N GLU A 918 -18.71 -10.49 -7.84
CA GLU A 918 -18.80 -9.13 -8.39
C GLU A 918 -18.89 -8.15 -7.21
N HIS A 919 -17.89 -7.28 -7.04
CA HIS A 919 -17.81 -6.32 -5.94
C HIS A 919 -18.16 -4.92 -6.42
N SER A 920 -18.39 -3.98 -5.50
CA SER A 920 -18.31 -2.56 -5.81
C SER A 920 -16.86 -2.15 -5.95
N PHE A 921 -16.51 -1.49 -7.05
CA PHE A 921 -15.15 -1.03 -7.34
C PHE A 921 -15.09 0.49 -7.37
N VAL A 922 -13.97 1.07 -6.89
CA VAL A 922 -13.82 2.53 -6.81
C VAL A 922 -13.86 3.16 -8.19
N GLU A 923 -13.23 2.51 -9.15
CA GLU A 923 -13.06 2.98 -10.51
C GLU A 923 -14.38 2.94 -11.25
N CYS A 924 -15.11 1.81 -11.21
CA CYS A 924 -16.45 1.71 -11.78
C CYS A 924 -17.43 2.71 -11.15
N THR A 925 -17.38 2.86 -9.83
CA THR A 925 -18.25 3.79 -9.10
C THR A 925 -17.97 5.25 -9.50
N ALA A 926 -16.70 5.65 -9.51
CA ALA A 926 -16.28 6.99 -9.85
C ALA A 926 -16.57 7.35 -11.31
N SER A 927 -16.27 6.45 -12.25
CA SER A 927 -16.58 6.64 -13.68
C SER A 927 -18.08 6.83 -13.87
N CYS A 928 -18.93 5.96 -13.28
CA CYS A 928 -20.38 6.14 -13.37
C CYS A 928 -20.85 7.48 -12.79
N VAL A 929 -20.30 7.93 -11.67
CA VAL A 929 -20.62 9.26 -11.12
C VAL A 929 -20.22 10.38 -12.08
N ALA A 930 -19.01 10.30 -12.67
CA ALA A 930 -18.53 11.27 -13.65
C ALA A 930 -19.43 11.33 -14.90
N ALA A 931 -19.80 10.19 -15.46
CA ALA A 931 -20.69 10.12 -16.62
C ALA A 931 -22.11 10.64 -16.30
N LEU A 932 -22.66 10.28 -15.14
CA LEU A 932 -23.98 10.76 -14.71
C LEU A 932 -23.98 12.28 -14.48
N ALA A 933 -22.90 12.83 -13.92
CA ALA A 933 -22.72 14.27 -13.77
C ALA A 933 -22.61 14.97 -15.14
N ALA A 934 -21.81 14.43 -16.08
CA ALA A 934 -21.68 14.96 -17.43
C ALA A 934 -23.02 14.94 -18.20
N CYS A 935 -23.78 13.84 -18.08
CA CYS A 935 -25.14 13.75 -18.62
C CYS A 935 -26.07 14.79 -18.00
N LYS A 936 -26.00 15.01 -16.67
CA LYS A 936 -26.82 16.02 -15.98
C LYS A 936 -26.54 17.43 -16.47
N GLU A 937 -25.27 17.75 -16.72
CA GLU A 937 -24.85 19.06 -17.22
C GLU A 937 -25.28 19.30 -18.67
N HIS A 938 -25.23 18.25 -19.50
CA HIS A 938 -25.56 18.35 -20.91
C HIS A 938 -27.06 18.28 -21.20
N SER A 939 -27.75 17.30 -20.60
CA SER A 939 -29.11 16.87 -20.90
C SER A 939 -29.86 16.49 -19.61
N PRO A 940 -30.26 17.47 -18.77
CA PRO A 940 -30.86 17.19 -17.46
C PRO A 940 -32.06 16.22 -17.49
N GLU A 941 -32.82 16.21 -18.59
CA GLU A 941 -33.98 15.34 -18.84
C GLU A 941 -33.67 13.84 -18.95
N VAL A 942 -32.39 13.46 -19.14
CA VAL A 942 -31.97 12.04 -19.12
C VAL A 942 -31.68 11.53 -17.70
N ILE A 943 -31.55 12.44 -16.74
CA ILE A 943 -31.30 12.14 -15.32
C ILE A 943 -32.61 12.18 -14.55
N ASP A 944 -33.11 11.01 -14.16
CA ASP A 944 -34.28 10.89 -13.30
C ASP A 944 -33.90 10.81 -11.81
N GLY A 945 -34.91 10.78 -10.94
CA GLY A 945 -34.68 10.68 -9.49
C GLY A 945 -34.01 9.37 -9.05
N ALA A 946 -34.00 8.30 -9.87
CA ALA A 946 -33.25 7.09 -9.58
C ALA A 946 -31.75 7.30 -9.82
N ALA A 947 -31.38 7.95 -10.93
CA ALA A 947 -30.01 8.35 -11.21
C ALA A 947 -29.45 9.30 -10.14
N GLU A 948 -30.23 10.29 -9.69
CA GLU A 948 -29.78 11.22 -8.63
C GLU A 948 -29.54 10.51 -7.29
N ARG A 949 -30.41 9.56 -6.93
CA ARG A 949 -30.20 8.72 -5.74
C ARG A 949 -28.97 7.83 -5.89
N ALA A 950 -28.75 7.28 -7.08
CA ALA A 950 -27.60 6.43 -7.36
C ALA A 950 -26.28 7.20 -7.15
N VAL A 951 -26.17 8.42 -7.69
CA VAL A 951 -25.01 9.31 -7.47
C VAL A 951 -24.81 9.61 -5.99
N SER A 952 -25.90 9.94 -5.27
CA SER A 952 -25.82 10.24 -3.83
C SER A 952 -25.33 9.04 -3.00
N GLN A 953 -25.77 7.82 -3.34
CA GLN A 953 -25.31 6.60 -2.68
C GLN A 953 -23.86 6.26 -3.03
N ALA A 954 -23.46 6.49 -4.28
CA ALA A 954 -22.10 6.30 -4.75
C ALA A 954 -21.10 7.26 -4.07
N ASP A 955 -21.45 8.54 -3.89
CA ASP A 955 -20.61 9.49 -3.13
C ASP A 955 -20.40 9.01 -1.68
N VAL A 956 -21.48 8.59 -1.01
CA VAL A 956 -21.38 8.04 0.36
C VAL A 956 -20.50 6.79 0.37
N TRP A 957 -20.63 5.90 -0.61
CA TRP A 957 -19.82 4.70 -0.72
C TRP A 957 -18.35 5.01 -0.97
N LEU A 958 -18.02 5.95 -1.86
CA LEU A 958 -16.64 6.40 -2.14
C LEU A 958 -15.99 6.94 -0.86
N ARG A 959 -16.69 7.79 -0.11
CA ARG A 959 -16.21 8.34 1.16
C ARG A 959 -16.03 7.25 2.23
N HIS A 960 -16.91 6.26 2.26
CA HIS A 960 -16.81 5.14 3.21
C HIS A 960 -15.65 4.20 2.89
N ASN A 961 -15.33 4.01 1.61
CA ASN A 961 -14.28 3.13 1.13
C ASN A 961 -12.92 3.84 0.96
N GLN A 962 -12.83 5.13 1.28
CA GLN A 962 -11.55 5.83 1.38
C GLN A 962 -10.74 5.23 2.55
N GLU A 963 -9.50 4.86 2.29
CA GLU A 963 -8.57 4.41 3.31
C GLU A 963 -8.29 5.53 4.31
N ARG A 964 -7.90 5.15 5.53
CA ARG A 964 -7.63 6.13 6.59
C ARG A 964 -6.48 7.09 6.28
N ASP A 965 -5.62 6.73 5.33
CA ASP A 965 -4.53 7.60 4.88
C ASP A 965 -4.94 8.55 3.74
N GLY A 966 -6.18 8.46 3.26
CA GLY A 966 -6.73 9.30 2.19
C GLY A 966 -6.76 8.64 0.82
N SER A 967 -6.12 7.48 0.65
CA SER A 967 -6.10 6.77 -0.63
C SER A 967 -7.32 5.91 -0.89
N TRP A 968 -7.47 5.45 -2.13
CA TRP A 968 -8.35 4.35 -2.47
C TRP A 968 -7.56 3.22 -3.10
N ARG A 969 -7.99 2.00 -2.82
CA ARG A 969 -7.38 0.80 -3.40
C ARG A 969 -7.98 0.52 -4.78
N GLY A 970 -7.14 0.58 -5.82
CA GLY A 970 -7.49 0.10 -7.15
C GLY A 970 -7.46 -1.43 -7.27
N VAL A 971 -8.25 -1.94 -8.21
CA VAL A 971 -8.38 -3.36 -8.54
C VAL A 971 -8.14 -3.66 -10.02
N TRP A 972 -8.26 -2.66 -10.90
CA TRP A 972 -8.03 -2.80 -12.35
C TRP A 972 -6.71 -2.16 -12.82
N GLY A 973 -6.18 -1.22 -12.03
CA GLY A 973 -4.85 -0.64 -12.19
C GLY A 973 -4.02 -0.77 -10.91
N VAL A 974 -2.70 -0.69 -11.04
CA VAL A 974 -1.70 -0.85 -9.98
C VAL A 974 -1.39 0.50 -9.31
N GLN A 975 -1.68 0.72 -8.04
CA GLN A 975 -2.81 0.20 -7.29
C GLN A 975 -3.53 1.34 -6.58
N PHE A 976 -2.87 2.02 -5.65
CA PHE A 976 -3.50 3.06 -4.84
C PHE A 976 -3.50 4.43 -5.52
N ILE A 977 -2.50 4.76 -6.34
CA ILE A 977 -2.50 5.95 -7.18
C ILE A 977 -3.63 5.86 -8.20
N TYR A 978 -3.80 4.70 -8.84
CA TYR A 978 -4.92 4.45 -9.76
C TYR A 978 -6.26 4.62 -9.04
N GLY A 979 -6.48 3.90 -7.94
CA GLY A 979 -7.71 4.03 -7.15
C GLY A 979 -7.95 5.46 -6.65
N THR A 980 -6.89 6.17 -6.26
CA THR A 980 -6.99 7.55 -5.75
C THR A 980 -7.30 8.57 -6.84
N LEU A 981 -6.79 8.39 -8.06
CA LEU A 981 -7.23 9.14 -9.23
C LEU A 981 -8.75 9.03 -9.35
N PHE A 982 -9.29 7.82 -9.47
CA PHE A 982 -10.74 7.63 -9.62
C PHE A 982 -11.53 8.12 -8.40
N GLY A 983 -11.07 7.86 -7.17
CA GLY A 983 -11.71 8.38 -5.97
C GLY A 983 -11.86 9.90 -5.97
N ILE A 984 -10.80 10.62 -6.38
CA ILE A 984 -10.83 12.08 -6.55
C ILE A 984 -11.80 12.48 -7.67
N ARG A 985 -11.69 11.88 -8.87
CA ARG A 985 -12.60 12.19 -10.01
C ARG A 985 -14.07 12.01 -9.62
N GLY A 986 -14.39 10.91 -8.94
CA GLY A 986 -15.74 10.59 -8.49
C GLY A 986 -16.28 11.59 -7.48
N LEU A 987 -15.48 12.02 -6.51
CA LEU A 987 -15.89 13.03 -5.54
C LEU A 987 -16.07 14.41 -6.19
N VAL A 988 -15.14 14.82 -7.06
CA VAL A 988 -15.24 16.09 -7.80
C VAL A 988 -16.50 16.11 -8.67
N ALA A 989 -16.76 15.05 -9.43
CA ALA A 989 -17.97 14.90 -10.22
C ALA A 989 -19.25 14.84 -9.35
N GLY A 990 -19.16 14.29 -8.14
CA GLY A 990 -20.22 14.33 -7.13
C GLY A 990 -20.48 15.73 -6.54
N GLY A 991 -19.69 16.74 -6.91
CA GLY A 991 -19.83 18.13 -6.47
C GLY A 991 -18.95 18.52 -5.27
N ALA A 992 -17.97 17.68 -4.89
CA ALA A 992 -17.01 18.03 -3.85
C ALA A 992 -16.08 19.16 -4.34
N GLY A 993 -16.02 20.26 -3.60
CA GLY A 993 -15.09 21.36 -3.89
C GLY A 993 -13.68 21.14 -3.34
N PRO A 994 -12.68 21.97 -3.69
CA PRO A 994 -11.28 21.79 -3.29
C PRO A 994 -11.01 21.73 -1.78
N ASN A 995 -11.94 22.24 -0.97
CA ASN A 995 -11.85 22.23 0.50
C ASN A 995 -12.45 20.97 1.16
N ASP A 996 -13.00 20.04 0.38
CA ASP A 996 -13.58 18.80 0.90
C ASP A 996 -12.49 17.99 1.65
N PRO A 997 -12.74 17.56 2.90
CA PRO A 997 -11.75 16.84 3.69
C PRO A 997 -11.25 15.54 3.05
N ALA A 998 -12.11 14.82 2.34
CA ALA A 998 -11.76 13.58 1.66
C ALA A 998 -10.82 13.86 0.48
N LEU A 999 -11.13 14.88 -0.33
CA LEU A 999 -10.27 15.32 -1.43
C LEU A 999 -8.91 15.78 -0.92
N ARG A 1000 -8.86 16.66 0.09
CA ARG A 1000 -7.58 17.13 0.65
C ARG A 1000 -6.73 16.00 1.22
N SER A 1001 -7.35 15.02 1.90
CA SER A 1001 -6.60 13.87 2.41
C SER A 1001 -6.02 13.02 1.28
N ALA A 1002 -6.75 12.88 0.18
CA ALA A 1002 -6.30 12.15 -1.00
C ALA A 1002 -5.15 12.87 -1.74
N CYS A 1003 -5.29 14.18 -1.97
CA CYS A 1003 -4.23 15.00 -2.54
C CYS A 1003 -2.98 14.97 -1.66
N GLN A 1004 -3.12 15.15 -0.34
CA GLN A 1004 -2.00 15.06 0.59
C GLN A 1004 -1.33 13.68 0.54
N TRP A 1005 -2.11 12.60 0.41
CA TRP A 1005 -1.56 11.26 0.27
C TRP A 1005 -0.68 11.11 -0.97
N LEU A 1006 -1.10 11.68 -2.10
CA LEU A 1006 -0.31 11.73 -3.34
C LEU A 1006 0.95 12.57 -3.13
N LEU A 1007 0.84 13.79 -2.60
CA LEU A 1007 1.97 14.68 -2.34
C LEU A 1007 3.03 14.01 -1.45
N ASP A 1008 2.62 13.32 -0.39
CA ASP A 1008 3.49 12.57 0.53
C ASP A 1008 4.26 11.42 -0.14
N ARG A 1009 3.85 11.01 -1.34
CA ARG A 1009 4.39 9.88 -2.11
C ARG A 1009 5.05 10.31 -3.42
N GLN A 1010 5.14 11.61 -3.69
CA GLN A 1010 5.96 12.11 -4.78
C GLN A 1010 7.43 11.76 -4.51
N ARG A 1011 8.10 11.21 -5.51
CA ARG A 1011 9.49 10.80 -5.42
C ARG A 1011 10.44 11.98 -5.63
N GLU A 1012 11.73 11.75 -5.41
CA GLU A 1012 12.79 12.76 -5.58
C GLU A 1012 12.95 13.17 -7.06
N ASP A 1013 12.77 12.22 -7.98
CA ASP A 1013 12.74 12.43 -9.43
C ASP A 1013 11.53 13.27 -9.92
N GLY A 1014 10.57 13.58 -9.04
CA GLY A 1014 9.36 14.34 -9.36
C GLY A 1014 8.19 13.49 -9.83
N GLY A 1015 8.42 12.22 -10.15
CA GLY A 1015 7.39 11.28 -10.53
C GLY A 1015 6.72 10.59 -9.35
N TRP A 1016 5.79 9.70 -9.68
CA TRP A 1016 5.17 8.75 -8.76
C TRP A 1016 5.34 7.33 -9.28
N GLY A 1017 5.49 6.38 -8.37
CA GLY A 1017 5.68 4.98 -8.71
C GLY A 1017 5.21 4.03 -7.61
N GLU A 1018 4.41 3.04 -7.98
CA GLU A 1018 3.95 1.91 -7.16
C GLU A 1018 4.48 0.60 -7.74
N HIS A 1019 5.10 -0.20 -6.88
CA HIS A 1019 5.58 -1.51 -7.28
C HIS A 1019 4.43 -2.52 -7.34
N PRO A 1020 4.29 -3.32 -8.41
CA PRO A 1020 3.18 -4.26 -8.58
C PRO A 1020 3.02 -5.30 -7.46
N SER A 1021 4.09 -5.60 -6.71
CA SER A 1021 3.99 -6.48 -5.53
C SER A 1021 3.00 -5.99 -4.46
N GLY A 1022 2.65 -4.70 -4.47
CA GLY A 1022 1.61 -4.14 -3.61
C GLY A 1022 0.26 -4.86 -3.79
N CYS A 1023 -0.07 -5.27 -5.02
CA CYS A 1023 -1.31 -5.97 -5.38
C CYS A 1023 -1.46 -7.29 -4.60
N LEU A 1024 -0.36 -8.01 -4.40
CA LEU A 1024 -0.32 -9.28 -3.67
C LEU A 1024 -0.60 -9.10 -2.17
N THR A 1025 -0.21 -7.96 -1.60
CA THR A 1025 -0.35 -7.70 -0.15
C THR A 1025 -1.53 -6.80 0.19
N GLY A 1026 -2.15 -6.16 -0.81
CA GLY A 1026 -3.18 -5.13 -0.63
C GLY A 1026 -2.65 -3.90 0.11
N ARG A 1027 -1.39 -3.53 -0.12
CA ARG A 1027 -0.75 -2.37 0.53
C ARG A 1027 0.10 -1.62 -0.48
N TYR A 1028 0.16 -0.31 -0.30
CA TYR A 1028 1.07 0.53 -1.05
C TYR A 1028 2.53 0.08 -0.84
N VAL A 1029 3.22 -0.19 -1.94
CA VAL A 1029 4.67 -0.44 -1.99
C VAL A 1029 5.21 0.55 -3.01
N ALA A 1030 6.09 1.45 -2.57
CA ALA A 1030 6.70 2.42 -3.47
C ALA A 1030 7.58 1.70 -4.49
N HIS A 1031 7.49 2.11 -5.75
CA HIS A 1031 8.46 1.71 -6.77
C HIS A 1031 9.79 2.43 -6.55
N GLU A 1032 10.90 1.84 -7.00
CA GLU A 1032 12.25 2.41 -6.86
C GLU A 1032 12.50 3.63 -7.75
N GLU A 1033 11.68 3.79 -8.79
CA GLU A 1033 11.71 4.83 -9.82
C GLU A 1033 10.31 5.39 -10.09
N GLY A 1034 10.22 6.63 -10.60
CA GLY A 1034 8.96 7.19 -11.11
C GLY A 1034 8.45 6.41 -12.34
N GLN A 1035 7.14 6.23 -12.43
CA GLN A 1035 6.47 5.56 -13.53
C GLN A 1035 5.61 6.58 -14.28
N VAL A 1036 5.74 6.68 -15.60
CA VAL A 1036 5.08 7.65 -16.49
C VAL A 1036 3.56 7.59 -16.33
N THR A 1037 2.97 6.40 -16.48
CA THR A 1037 1.51 6.23 -16.38
C THR A 1037 0.99 6.62 -15.00
N GLN A 1038 1.65 6.17 -13.93
CA GLN A 1038 1.23 6.49 -12.56
C GLN A 1038 1.50 7.96 -12.18
N THR A 1039 2.56 8.56 -12.72
CA THR A 1039 2.83 10.00 -12.59
C THR A 1039 1.73 10.81 -13.27
N ALA A 1040 1.31 10.41 -14.47
CA ALA A 1040 0.20 11.03 -15.15
C ALA A 1040 -1.10 10.92 -14.34
N TRP A 1041 -1.40 9.76 -13.75
CA TRP A 1041 -2.55 9.60 -12.86
C TRP A 1041 -2.51 10.51 -11.64
N ALA A 1042 -1.37 10.56 -10.93
CA ALA A 1042 -1.21 11.44 -9.77
C ALA A 1042 -1.35 12.91 -10.16
N LEU A 1043 -0.79 13.30 -11.31
CA LEU A 1043 -0.83 14.67 -11.81
C LEU A 1043 -2.26 15.08 -12.23
N ILE A 1044 -2.98 14.23 -12.98
CA ILE A 1044 -4.40 14.45 -13.30
C ILE A 1044 -5.22 14.60 -12.02
N ALA A 1045 -5.03 13.72 -11.05
CA ALA A 1045 -5.76 13.76 -9.79
C ALA A 1045 -5.55 15.09 -9.02
N LEU A 1046 -4.30 15.54 -8.90
CA LEU A 1046 -3.98 16.82 -8.25
C LEU A 1046 -4.54 18.03 -9.02
N LEU A 1047 -4.49 17.98 -10.35
CA LEU A 1047 -4.98 19.06 -11.21
C LEU A 1047 -6.50 19.18 -11.17
N GLU A 1048 -7.22 18.06 -11.31
CA GLU A 1048 -8.69 18.02 -11.25
C GLU A 1048 -9.22 18.35 -9.84
N ALA A 1049 -8.51 17.96 -8.78
CA ALA A 1049 -8.87 18.34 -7.41
C ALA A 1049 -8.68 19.84 -7.11
N GLY A 1050 -8.05 20.59 -8.02
CA GLY A 1050 -7.74 22.00 -7.81
C GLY A 1050 -6.64 22.22 -6.76
N ASP A 1051 -5.72 21.26 -6.56
CA ASP A 1051 -4.65 21.36 -5.55
C ASP A 1051 -3.73 22.57 -5.83
N SER A 1052 -3.23 23.21 -4.76
CA SER A 1052 -2.44 24.44 -4.87
C SER A 1052 -0.92 24.23 -4.85
N ASN A 1053 -0.44 23.00 -4.63
CA ASN A 1053 0.99 22.69 -4.52
C ASN A 1053 1.68 22.67 -5.90
N TRP A 1054 1.94 23.86 -6.43
CA TRP A 1054 2.55 24.03 -7.74
C TRP A 1054 3.98 23.51 -7.85
N THR A 1055 4.72 23.43 -6.75
CA THR A 1055 6.04 22.82 -6.74
C THR A 1055 5.97 21.34 -7.06
N ALA A 1056 5.07 20.60 -6.41
CA ALA A 1056 4.86 19.19 -6.70
C ALA A 1056 4.31 18.98 -8.12
N ILE A 1057 3.29 19.76 -8.51
CA ILE A 1057 2.67 19.69 -9.85
C ILE A 1057 3.72 19.95 -10.95
N SER A 1058 4.53 21.00 -10.85
CA SER A 1058 5.57 21.32 -11.84
C SER A 1058 6.69 20.28 -11.89
N ARG A 1059 7.03 19.63 -10.76
CA ARG A 1059 7.98 18.51 -10.76
C ARG A 1059 7.42 17.27 -11.45
N GLY A 1060 6.14 16.97 -11.28
CA GLY A 1060 5.46 15.89 -11.98
C GLY A 1060 5.39 16.12 -13.50
N ALA A 1061 5.04 17.34 -13.91
CA ALA A 1061 5.04 17.71 -15.32
C ALA A 1061 6.44 17.63 -15.93
N ARG A 1062 7.47 18.12 -15.23
CA ARG A 1062 8.87 18.00 -15.67
C ARG A 1062 9.29 16.56 -15.84
N PHE A 1063 8.96 15.67 -14.90
CA PHE A 1063 9.24 14.24 -15.02
C PHE A 1063 8.65 13.65 -16.32
N LEU A 1064 7.40 13.97 -16.66
CA LEU A 1064 6.77 13.49 -17.89
C LEU A 1064 7.46 14.04 -19.15
N MET A 1065 7.85 15.31 -19.15
CA MET A 1065 8.56 15.94 -20.27
C MET A 1065 9.95 15.35 -20.46
N ASP A 1066 10.70 15.17 -19.37
CA ASP A 1066 12.06 14.62 -19.40
C ASP A 1066 12.08 13.15 -19.84
N ALA A 1067 11.01 12.40 -19.55
CA ALA A 1067 10.84 11.02 -19.97
C ALA A 1067 10.32 10.85 -21.41
N GLN A 1068 9.89 11.93 -22.07
CA GLN A 1068 9.32 11.85 -23.43
C GLN A 1068 10.43 11.77 -24.49
N GLY A 1069 10.31 10.81 -25.41
CA GLY A 1069 11.14 10.70 -26.60
C GLY A 1069 10.88 11.82 -27.62
N GLU A 1070 11.81 11.99 -28.56
CA GLU A 1070 11.68 13.00 -29.62
C GLU A 1070 10.49 12.74 -30.55
N ASP A 1071 10.08 11.47 -30.69
CA ASP A 1071 8.92 11.01 -31.46
C ASP A 1071 7.58 11.13 -30.69
N GLY A 1072 7.61 11.73 -29.49
CA GLY A 1072 6.44 11.90 -28.64
C GLY A 1072 6.05 10.65 -27.85
N THR A 1073 6.81 9.55 -27.94
CA THR A 1073 6.55 8.33 -27.16
C THR A 1073 7.12 8.42 -25.75
N TRP A 1074 6.60 7.57 -24.86
CA TRP A 1074 7.20 7.30 -23.56
C TRP A 1074 7.70 5.86 -23.49
N PRO A 1075 8.77 5.60 -22.71
CA PRO A 1075 9.36 4.27 -22.59
C PRO A 1075 8.37 3.25 -22.02
N ARG A 1076 8.54 1.98 -22.40
CA ARG A 1076 7.90 0.87 -21.67
C ARG A 1076 8.50 0.82 -20.27
N GLN A 1077 7.63 0.76 -19.26
CA GLN A 1077 8.00 0.55 -17.87
C GLN A 1077 7.14 -0.58 -17.28
N ASP A 1078 6.96 -0.60 -15.97
CA ASP A 1078 6.18 -1.63 -15.30
C ASP A 1078 4.71 -1.62 -15.71
N MET A 1079 4.11 -2.82 -15.68
CA MET A 1079 2.70 -3.04 -15.98
C MET A 1079 1.81 -2.21 -15.06
N ALA A 1080 0.98 -1.36 -15.67
CA ALA A 1080 0.08 -0.46 -14.95
C ALA A 1080 -1.28 -1.11 -14.63
N GLY A 1081 -1.63 -2.22 -15.30
CA GLY A 1081 -2.89 -2.93 -15.12
C GLY A 1081 -2.77 -4.13 -14.19
N VAL A 1082 -3.87 -4.49 -13.54
CA VAL A 1082 -3.97 -5.71 -12.73
C VAL A 1082 -5.39 -6.26 -12.74
N PHE A 1083 -5.52 -7.59 -12.67
CA PHE A 1083 -6.79 -8.24 -12.33
C PHE A 1083 -6.55 -9.43 -11.40
N PHE A 1084 -7.56 -9.77 -10.59
CA PHE A 1084 -7.52 -10.87 -9.60
C PHE A 1084 -6.28 -10.90 -8.69
N ARG A 1085 -5.73 -9.72 -8.37
CA ARG A 1085 -4.51 -9.49 -7.55
C ARG A 1085 -3.18 -9.92 -8.15
N THR A 1086 -3.16 -10.96 -8.97
CA THR A 1086 -1.93 -11.65 -9.39
C THR A 1086 -1.63 -11.54 -10.88
N ALA A 1087 -2.60 -11.13 -11.69
CA ALA A 1087 -2.43 -11.05 -13.13
C ALA A 1087 -2.19 -9.59 -13.54
N LEU A 1088 -0.92 -9.24 -13.78
CA LEU A 1088 -0.54 -7.92 -14.27
C LEU A 1088 -0.75 -7.81 -15.77
N LEU A 1089 -1.10 -6.60 -16.22
CA LEU A 1089 -1.41 -6.27 -17.61
C LEU A 1089 -0.62 -5.02 -18.04
N ASP A 1090 0.00 -5.06 -19.23
CA ASP A 1090 0.53 -3.84 -19.87
C ASP A 1090 -0.52 -3.30 -20.84
N TYR A 1091 -1.18 -2.21 -20.44
CA TYR A 1091 -2.04 -1.42 -21.32
C TYR A 1091 -1.16 -0.47 -22.13
N VAL A 1092 -0.78 -0.86 -23.35
CA VAL A 1092 0.26 -0.16 -24.12
C VAL A 1092 -0.08 1.31 -24.40
N LEU A 1093 -1.35 1.67 -24.58
CA LEU A 1093 -1.75 3.06 -24.83
C LEU A 1093 -1.85 3.94 -23.58
N TYR A 1094 -1.81 3.38 -22.35
CA TYR A 1094 -1.86 4.18 -21.13
C TYR A 1094 -0.72 5.21 -21.09
N ARG A 1095 0.46 4.83 -21.56
CA ARG A 1095 1.65 5.71 -21.66
C ARG A 1095 1.57 6.75 -22.78
N GLN A 1096 0.46 6.84 -23.51
CA GLN A 1096 0.24 7.84 -24.56
C GLN A 1096 -0.82 8.86 -24.12
N TYR A 1097 -2.06 8.41 -23.87
CA TYR A 1097 -3.16 9.34 -23.58
C TYR A 1097 -3.16 9.89 -22.15
N PHE A 1098 -2.69 9.14 -21.13
CA PHE A 1098 -2.63 9.69 -19.77
C PHE A 1098 -1.59 10.81 -19.65
N PRO A 1099 -0.33 10.65 -20.12
CA PRO A 1099 0.64 11.75 -20.10
C PRO A 1099 0.18 12.97 -20.91
N LEU A 1100 -0.40 12.77 -22.10
CA LEU A 1100 -1.00 13.86 -22.88
C LEU A 1100 -2.04 14.63 -22.06
N HIS A 1101 -3.00 13.91 -21.46
CA HIS A 1101 -4.07 14.51 -20.66
C HIS A 1101 -3.48 15.27 -19.44
N ALA A 1102 -2.54 14.66 -18.74
CA ALA A 1102 -1.89 15.25 -17.57
C ALA A 1102 -1.14 16.55 -17.91
N LEU A 1103 -0.36 16.53 -19.00
CA LEU A 1103 0.37 17.71 -19.48
C LEU A 1103 -0.58 18.82 -19.97
N ALA A 1104 -1.74 18.45 -20.52
CA ALA A 1104 -2.67 19.43 -21.08
C ALA A 1104 -3.40 20.19 -19.98
N LEU A 1105 -3.90 19.46 -18.98
CA LEU A 1105 -4.46 20.05 -17.76
C LEU A 1105 -3.42 20.91 -17.03
N TYR A 1106 -2.17 20.46 -17.00
CA TYR A 1106 -1.06 21.22 -16.40
C TYR A 1106 -0.88 22.56 -17.11
N GLU A 1107 -0.76 22.53 -18.44
CA GLU A 1107 -0.47 23.71 -19.26
C GLU A 1107 -1.62 24.72 -19.27
N GLU A 1108 -2.87 24.25 -19.34
CA GLU A 1108 -4.07 25.08 -19.22
C GLU A 1108 -4.08 25.83 -17.87
N ARG A 1109 -3.85 25.10 -16.78
CA ARG A 1109 -3.85 25.68 -15.44
C ARG A 1109 -2.63 26.58 -15.19
N ARG A 1110 -1.47 26.26 -15.77
CA ARG A 1110 -0.25 27.07 -15.71
C ARG A 1110 -0.48 28.42 -16.38
N LYS A 1111 -1.02 28.43 -17.61
CA LYS A 1111 -1.38 29.65 -18.34
C LYS A 1111 -2.39 30.51 -17.59
N THR A 1112 -3.43 29.88 -17.03
CA THR A 1112 -4.45 30.58 -16.22
C THR A 1112 -3.88 31.21 -14.95
N ARG A 1113 -2.80 30.65 -14.40
CA ARG A 1113 -2.09 31.21 -13.24
C ARG A 1113 -1.18 32.39 -13.62
N GLU A 1114 -0.63 32.40 -14.83
CA GLU A 1114 0.27 33.44 -15.33
C GLU A 1114 -0.48 34.65 -15.94
N SER A 1115 -1.71 34.45 -16.39
CA SER A 1115 -2.65 35.50 -16.84
C SER A 1115 -3.34 36.19 -15.67
#